data_AF-A0ABD3Q244-F1
#
_entry.id   AF-A0ABD3Q244-F1
#
_cell.length_a   1.000
_cell.length_b   1.000
_cell.length_c   1.000
_cell.angle_alpha   90.00
_cell.angle_beta   90.00
_cell.angle_gamma   90.00
#
_symmetry.space_group_name_H-M   'P 1'
#
loop_
_entity.id
_entity.type
_entity.pdbx_description
1 polymer ?
#
loop_
_entity_poly.entity_id
_entity_poly.type
_entity_poly.pdbx_seq_one_letter_code
_entity_poly.pdbx_strand_id
1 'polypeptide(L)'
;METRRRPRPSADAKPKSDPRSPANNVIPTSRRNGGGGGSAPSTDSLLLRITQLIFLIVVVWFVYLITSVNTAISISSTNHNSNIRGHNVRAAAAARNANVDAFKAKQQIESIRNEFYNRYGGKEEATAMLSRGLKSFAKQSSSSKDIDSVFTHDSLKGTATRFLSLLKEHELHPPSGNNTSVPFILSFGGYSVTVGRGNHFSQSFPFVFQRIIRPLLLSSLNIDLIIRNSAIGGIPSFPYGWCLPNFLGRDSHGISWDYGMNEGNGGEGLESYLRNGLSNIKQVLPMFVMVDMKKTRMNVLQYYVENGSLVDPLALGRASDAVKNKEWLDSKKQKQRPIGFQNWEEWGAPKGAPGQSPWHPKKMEHELMGWMIAMYFVDSVEMALEMMNNHEDWKESLTYPDNVKEAILPPPMTDVTGTGVPTLLHGVQNGNTWKMPRVSCRTSFLPNISGHLESIIVSGLTKDDEDMIKPRADSLFDGGWVMDIGKMERETKGKVNKYGGLGYIDMKTSLYGIQSSGVLKLWLPHEDYESTKINAKNGYTVATEYFQSTVFCEVNEKRGSKECNMLSDLEFRIGGTTISKDHVKQIHGVASYLKKDICIHVEIPTSAQVSFRDAKPGLDVEMSVVNSEVSRENGACSISHVIWQHT
;
A
#
# COMPACT_ATOMS: atom_id res chain seq x y z
N MET A 1 21.50 45.41 -5.55
CA MET A 1 21.78 44.25 -6.42
C MET A 1 20.49 43.81 -7.05
N GLU A 2 20.30 44.23 -8.29
CA GLU A 2 19.05 44.16 -9.05
C GLU A 2 19.07 42.88 -9.91
N THR A 3 18.23 41.91 -9.58
CA THR A 3 18.21 40.60 -10.24
C THR A 3 17.33 40.63 -11.49
N ARG A 4 17.98 40.73 -12.64
CA ARG A 4 17.38 40.54 -13.98
C ARG A 4 16.64 39.20 -14.06
N ARG A 5 15.32 39.25 -14.16
CA ARG A 5 14.47 38.13 -14.61
C ARG A 5 14.64 37.94 -16.12
N ARG A 6 15.05 36.73 -16.54
CA ARG A 6 15.01 36.32 -17.95
C ARG A 6 13.58 35.93 -18.35
N PRO A 7 13.10 36.26 -19.56
CA PRO A 7 11.77 35.87 -20.04
C PRO A 7 11.73 34.38 -20.43
N ARG A 8 10.58 33.74 -20.15
CA ARG A 8 10.25 32.38 -20.60
C ARG A 8 9.92 32.41 -22.11
N PRO A 9 10.32 31.39 -22.89
CA PRO A 9 9.92 31.29 -24.28
C PRO A 9 8.46 30.83 -24.42
N SER A 10 7.74 31.44 -25.37
CA SER A 10 6.38 31.12 -25.76
C SER A 10 6.31 29.77 -26.49
N ALA A 11 5.28 28.99 -26.16
CA ALA A 11 4.98 27.72 -26.79
C ALA A 11 4.02 27.94 -27.96
N ASP A 12 4.55 28.03 -29.18
CA ASP A 12 3.79 27.87 -30.42
C ASP A 12 4.53 26.86 -31.29
N ALA A 13 4.07 25.61 -31.28
CA ALA A 13 4.50 24.59 -32.22
C ALA A 13 3.28 23.85 -32.77
N LYS A 14 2.94 24.16 -34.03
CA LYS A 14 1.94 23.45 -34.85
C LYS A 14 2.35 21.99 -35.07
N PRO A 15 1.39 21.05 -35.13
CA PRO A 15 1.69 19.65 -35.45
C PRO A 15 2.00 19.49 -36.95
N LYS A 16 3.09 18.79 -37.25
CA LYS A 16 3.42 18.29 -38.60
C LYS A 16 2.53 17.10 -38.92
N SER A 17 1.90 17.14 -40.09
CA SER A 17 1.14 16.06 -40.72
C SER A 17 2.08 14.99 -41.30
N ASP A 18 1.86 13.73 -40.95
CA ASP A 18 2.51 12.57 -41.59
C ASP A 18 1.77 12.15 -42.87
N PRO A 19 2.49 11.75 -43.94
CA PRO A 19 1.88 11.26 -45.17
C PRO A 19 1.84 9.72 -45.22
N ARG A 20 0.65 9.21 -45.59
CA ARG A 20 0.36 8.03 -46.45
C ARG A 20 0.99 6.67 -46.10
N SER A 21 0.10 5.70 -45.86
CA SER A 21 0.31 4.28 -46.19
C SER A 21 -0.81 3.81 -47.15
N PRO A 22 -0.52 3.04 -48.21
CA PRO A 22 -1.53 2.59 -49.15
C PRO A 22 -2.19 1.28 -48.72
N ALA A 23 -3.42 1.12 -49.19
CA ALA A 23 -4.31 0.01 -48.95
C ALA A 23 -4.15 -1.14 -49.97
N ASN A 24 -4.80 -2.25 -49.62
CA ASN A 24 -5.36 -3.31 -50.46
C ASN A 24 -4.43 -4.44 -50.93
N ASN A 25 -4.63 -5.62 -50.33
CA ASN A 25 -4.49 -6.89 -51.03
C ASN A 25 -5.80 -7.68 -50.91
N VAL A 26 -6.41 -7.88 -52.07
CA VAL A 26 -7.55 -8.74 -52.38
C VAL A 26 -7.03 -10.18 -52.48
N ILE A 27 -7.70 -11.14 -51.83
CA ILE A 27 -7.46 -12.58 -52.05
C ILE A 27 -8.73 -13.19 -52.64
N PRO A 28 -8.62 -13.98 -53.73
CA PRO A 28 -9.77 -14.48 -54.49
C PRO A 28 -10.38 -15.74 -53.86
N THR A 29 -11.70 -15.82 -53.99
CA THR A 29 -12.50 -17.03 -53.80
C THR A 29 -12.26 -18.02 -54.93
N SER A 30 -11.88 -19.27 -54.62
CA SER A 30 -11.94 -20.38 -55.56
C SER A 30 -12.80 -21.52 -55.02
N ARG A 31 -13.76 -21.94 -55.85
CA ARG A 31 -14.57 -23.16 -55.74
C ARG A 31 -13.70 -24.42 -55.78
N ARG A 32 -14.05 -25.45 -55.02
CA ARG A 32 -14.04 -26.84 -55.53
C ARG A 32 -14.98 -27.76 -54.75
N ASN A 33 -15.75 -28.52 -55.54
CA ASN A 33 -16.59 -29.66 -55.19
C ASN A 33 -15.78 -30.86 -54.67
N GLY A 34 -16.49 -31.79 -54.02
CA GLY A 34 -16.32 -33.22 -54.31
C GLY A 34 -16.06 -34.08 -53.08
N GLY A 35 -16.91 -35.09 -52.88
CA GLY A 35 -16.89 -35.97 -51.72
C GLY A 35 -15.76 -37.01 -51.72
N GLY A 36 -15.68 -37.74 -50.62
CA GLY A 36 -14.75 -38.84 -50.43
C GLY A 36 -14.73 -39.29 -48.98
N GLY A 37 -15.59 -40.25 -48.64
CA GLY A 37 -15.55 -40.93 -47.34
C GLY A 37 -14.26 -41.74 -47.20
N GLY A 38 -13.58 -41.56 -46.07
CA GLY A 38 -12.41 -42.33 -45.69
C GLY A 38 -12.31 -42.36 -44.17
N SER A 39 -12.56 -43.53 -43.59
CA SER A 39 -12.42 -43.85 -42.17
C SER A 39 -10.96 -43.67 -41.72
N ALA A 40 -10.73 -42.76 -40.77
CA ALA A 40 -9.43 -42.57 -40.12
C ALA A 40 -9.22 -43.57 -38.97
N PRO A 41 -7.99 -44.10 -38.76
CA PRO A 41 -7.70 -45.12 -37.76
C PRO A 41 -7.38 -44.53 -36.36
N SER A 42 -8.15 -44.97 -35.37
CA SER A 42 -7.78 -45.36 -33.99
C SER A 42 -6.69 -44.63 -33.17
N THR A 43 -6.40 -43.35 -33.38
CA THR A 43 -5.50 -42.59 -32.47
C THR A 43 -6.12 -42.30 -31.09
N ASP A 44 -7.45 -42.31 -30.98
CA ASP A 44 -8.16 -41.99 -29.75
C ASP A 44 -8.04 -43.08 -28.67
N SER A 45 -7.84 -44.33 -29.06
CA SER A 45 -7.66 -45.44 -28.11
C SER A 45 -6.35 -45.32 -27.33
N LEU A 46 -5.28 -44.82 -27.96
CA LEU A 46 -3.98 -44.69 -27.29
C LEU A 46 -3.98 -43.53 -26.29
N LEU A 47 -4.58 -42.40 -26.69
CA LEU A 47 -4.70 -41.23 -25.82
C LEU A 47 -5.53 -41.56 -24.58
N LEU A 48 -6.66 -42.26 -24.76
CA LEU A 48 -7.53 -42.69 -23.65
C LEU A 48 -6.80 -43.62 -22.66
N ARG A 49 -5.98 -44.55 -23.15
CA ARG A 49 -5.19 -45.46 -22.30
C ARG A 49 -4.08 -44.73 -21.53
N ILE A 50 -3.45 -43.74 -22.14
CA ILE A 50 -2.44 -42.90 -21.47
C ILE A 50 -3.09 -42.06 -20.36
N THR A 51 -4.26 -41.46 -20.63
CA THR A 51 -5.00 -40.69 -19.61
C THR A 51 -5.44 -41.57 -18.44
N GLN A 52 -5.91 -42.79 -18.71
CA GLN A 52 -6.27 -43.77 -17.66
C GLN A 52 -5.07 -44.19 -16.81
N LEU A 53 -3.90 -44.38 -17.41
CA LEU A 53 -2.67 -44.74 -16.69
C LEU A 53 -2.19 -43.60 -15.78
N ILE A 54 -2.22 -42.35 -16.26
CA ILE A 54 -1.87 -41.17 -15.45
C ILE A 54 -2.82 -41.03 -14.26
N PHE A 55 -4.13 -41.22 -14.47
CA PHE A 55 -5.10 -41.16 -13.39
C PHE A 55 -4.85 -42.25 -12.32
N LEU A 56 -4.51 -43.47 -12.75
CA LEU A 56 -4.18 -44.57 -11.83
C LEU A 56 -2.93 -44.25 -10.98
N ILE A 57 -1.88 -43.66 -11.59
CA ILE A 57 -0.66 -43.25 -10.88
C ILE A 57 -0.97 -42.20 -9.82
N VAL A 58 -1.82 -41.20 -10.14
CA VAL A 58 -2.24 -40.16 -9.19
C VAL A 58 -3.01 -40.76 -8.01
N VAL A 59 -3.93 -41.70 -8.28
CA VAL A 59 -4.69 -42.37 -7.22
C VAL A 59 -3.77 -43.21 -6.31
N VAL A 60 -2.85 -43.98 -6.88
CA VAL A 60 -1.89 -44.78 -6.10
C VAL A 60 -0.99 -43.88 -5.25
N TRP A 61 -0.50 -42.76 -5.81
CA TRP A 61 0.31 -41.79 -5.07
C TRP A 61 -0.48 -41.15 -3.92
N PHE A 62 -1.75 -40.80 -4.15
CA PHE A 62 -2.61 -40.22 -3.11
C PHE A 62 -2.92 -41.21 -1.99
N VAL A 63 -3.20 -42.48 -2.32
CA VAL A 63 -3.38 -43.55 -1.33
C VAL A 63 -2.10 -43.78 -0.53
N TYR A 64 -0.93 -43.81 -1.18
CA TYR A 64 0.37 -43.90 -0.50
C TYR A 64 0.57 -42.74 0.50
N LEU A 65 0.21 -41.52 0.11
CA LEU A 65 0.33 -40.32 0.94
C LEU A 65 -0.61 -40.38 2.16
N ILE A 66 -1.86 -40.83 1.99
CA ILE A 66 -2.78 -41.06 3.12
C ILE A 66 -2.25 -42.15 4.05
N THR A 67 -1.75 -43.27 3.51
CA THR A 67 -1.23 -44.37 4.34
C THR A 67 0.02 -43.97 5.11
N SER A 68 0.92 -43.17 4.52
CA SER A 68 2.16 -42.72 5.18
C SER A 68 1.91 -41.67 6.26
N VAL A 69 0.87 -40.84 6.12
CA VAL A 69 0.44 -39.91 7.17
C VAL A 69 -0.20 -40.66 8.35
N ASN A 70 -0.98 -41.71 8.10
CA ASN A 70 -1.62 -42.49 9.17
C ASN A 70 -0.62 -43.34 9.98
N THR A 71 0.47 -43.83 9.39
CA THR A 71 1.53 -44.52 10.15
C THR A 71 2.33 -43.57 11.04
N ALA A 72 2.43 -42.29 10.70
CA ALA A 72 3.10 -41.28 11.54
C ALA A 72 2.30 -40.92 12.80
N ILE A 73 0.98 -41.13 12.83
CA ILE A 73 0.11 -40.73 13.93
C ILE A 73 -0.01 -41.80 15.02
N SER A 74 0.37 -43.06 14.76
CA SER A 74 0.17 -44.18 15.71
C SER A 74 1.29 -44.39 16.75
N ILE A 75 2.30 -43.50 16.85
CA ILE A 75 3.43 -43.68 17.81
C ILE A 75 3.30 -42.83 19.08
N SER A 76 2.29 -41.96 19.21
CA SER A 76 2.13 -41.11 20.40
C SER A 76 0.84 -41.39 21.18
N SER A 77 0.77 -42.53 21.84
CA SER A 77 -0.12 -42.66 23.02
C SER A 77 0.35 -43.75 23.98
N THR A 78 1.14 -43.35 24.99
CA THR A 78 1.15 -44.05 26.29
C THR A 78 1.20 -43.02 27.42
N ASN A 79 0.17 -43.06 28.26
CA ASN A 79 0.09 -42.73 29.69
C ASN A 79 0.72 -41.42 30.22
N HIS A 80 -0.12 -40.52 30.77
CA HIS A 80 -0.27 -40.45 32.23
C HIS A 80 -1.47 -39.60 32.68
N ASN A 81 -2.32 -40.22 33.51
CA ASN A 81 -3.23 -39.56 34.44
C ASN A 81 -2.43 -39.04 35.65
N SER A 82 -2.55 -37.75 35.96
CA SER A 82 -2.50 -37.22 37.33
C SER A 82 -2.98 -35.76 37.38
N ASN A 83 -4.12 -35.55 38.01
CA ASN A 83 -4.46 -34.29 38.69
C ASN A 83 -3.32 -33.92 39.64
N ILE A 84 -2.88 -32.65 39.66
CA ILE A 84 -2.44 -31.88 40.83
C ILE A 84 -1.97 -30.47 40.37
N ARG A 85 -2.52 -29.44 41.05
CA ARG A 85 -2.01 -28.07 41.22
C ARG A 85 -0.57 -27.83 40.73
N GLY A 86 -0.41 -26.98 39.70
CA GLY A 86 0.92 -26.57 39.23
C GLY A 86 0.91 -25.41 38.25
N HIS A 87 0.11 -24.37 38.47
CA HIS A 87 0.03 -23.23 37.54
C HIS A 87 1.21 -22.25 37.58
N ASN A 88 2.16 -22.39 38.51
CA ASN A 88 3.27 -21.42 38.65
C ASN A 88 4.67 -21.94 38.22
N VAL A 89 4.84 -23.21 37.84
CA VAL A 89 6.17 -23.76 37.49
C VAL A 89 6.41 -23.86 35.98
N ARG A 90 5.35 -23.92 35.16
CA ARG A 90 5.49 -23.96 33.68
C ARG A 90 5.91 -22.62 33.06
N ALA A 91 5.58 -21.49 33.67
CA ALA A 91 6.01 -20.18 33.19
C ALA A 91 7.52 -19.96 33.37
N ALA A 92 8.11 -20.44 34.46
CA ALA A 92 9.54 -20.29 34.74
C ALA A 92 10.45 -21.19 33.87
N ALA A 93 9.92 -22.32 33.37
CA ALA A 93 10.66 -23.22 32.47
C ALA A 93 10.61 -22.78 31.00
N ALA A 94 9.55 -22.07 30.58
CA ALA A 94 9.47 -21.49 29.24
C ALA A 94 10.38 -20.25 29.08
N ALA A 95 10.60 -19.49 30.16
CA ALA A 95 11.45 -18.30 30.15
C ALA A 95 12.96 -18.57 30.01
N ARG A 96 13.42 -19.82 30.14
CA ARG A 96 14.86 -20.17 30.12
C ARG A 96 15.40 -20.72 28.80
N ASN A 97 14.58 -20.88 27.75
CA ASN A 97 14.99 -21.61 26.53
C ASN A 97 14.96 -20.83 25.22
N ALA A 98 14.73 -19.52 25.23
CA ALA A 98 15.16 -18.67 24.10
C ALA A 98 16.61 -18.23 24.34
N ASN A 99 17.51 -19.20 24.51
CA ASN A 99 18.94 -18.91 24.41
C ASN A 99 19.16 -18.65 22.92
N VAL A 100 18.89 -17.42 22.50
CA VAL A 100 19.14 -16.95 21.14
C VAL A 100 20.56 -17.38 20.84
N ASP A 101 20.72 -18.23 19.83
CA ASP A 101 22.03 -18.68 19.40
C ASP A 101 22.72 -17.49 18.73
N ALA A 102 23.26 -16.58 19.57
CA ALA A 102 23.86 -15.32 19.16
C ALA A 102 25.03 -15.57 18.21
N PHE A 103 25.70 -16.71 18.35
CA PHE A 103 26.74 -17.14 17.43
C PHE A 103 26.16 -17.45 16.04
N LYS A 104 25.12 -18.26 15.95
CA LYS A 104 24.43 -18.55 14.68
C LYS A 104 23.82 -17.29 14.05
N ALA A 105 23.26 -16.39 14.85
CA ALA A 105 22.74 -15.11 14.38
C ALA A 105 23.85 -14.23 13.76
N LYS A 106 25.00 -14.11 14.43
CA LYS A 106 26.18 -13.41 13.91
C LYS A 106 26.69 -14.01 12.59
N GLN A 107 26.75 -15.34 12.49
CA GLN A 107 27.11 -16.01 11.23
C GLN A 107 26.15 -15.68 10.10
N GLN A 108 24.83 -15.64 10.37
CA GLN A 108 23.84 -15.26 9.36
C GLN A 108 23.96 -13.79 8.95
N ILE A 109 24.19 -12.88 9.91
CA ILE A 109 24.45 -11.46 9.67
C ILE A 109 25.66 -11.29 8.72
N GLU A 110 26.78 -11.92 9.04
CA GLU A 110 27.99 -11.87 8.21
C GLU A 110 27.76 -12.47 6.82
N SER A 111 27.03 -13.60 6.74
CA SER A 111 26.67 -14.22 5.47
C SER A 111 25.87 -13.28 4.57
N ILE A 112 24.86 -12.60 5.13
CA ILE A 112 24.01 -11.66 4.38
C ILE A 112 24.83 -10.44 3.91
N ARG A 113 25.69 -9.88 4.77
CA ARG A 113 26.60 -8.78 4.39
C ARG A 113 27.54 -9.18 3.27
N ASN A 114 28.16 -10.36 3.39
CA ASN A 114 29.08 -10.88 2.38
C ASN A 114 28.38 -11.14 1.04
N GLU A 115 27.14 -11.64 1.06
CA GLU A 115 26.34 -11.78 -0.16
C GLU A 115 26.10 -10.43 -0.82
N PHE A 116 25.67 -9.42 -0.06
CA PHE A 116 25.49 -8.06 -0.57
C PHE A 116 26.78 -7.51 -1.19
N TYR A 117 27.91 -7.61 -0.50
CA TYR A 117 29.21 -7.15 -0.98
C TYR A 117 29.63 -7.86 -2.27
N ASN A 118 29.55 -9.19 -2.31
CA ASN A 118 29.93 -9.97 -3.50
C ASN A 118 29.04 -9.63 -4.70
N ARG A 119 27.74 -9.41 -4.45
CA ARG A 119 26.77 -9.12 -5.50
C ARG A 119 27.00 -7.75 -6.14
N TYR A 120 27.51 -6.79 -5.39
CA TYR A 120 27.55 -5.38 -5.76
C TYR A 120 28.96 -4.78 -5.86
N GLY A 121 29.96 -5.60 -6.20
CA GLY A 121 31.28 -5.12 -6.59
C GLY A 121 32.29 -5.00 -5.45
N GLY A 122 32.07 -5.73 -4.35
CA GLY A 122 32.92 -5.73 -3.17
C GLY A 122 32.39 -4.82 -2.06
N LYS A 123 32.99 -4.93 -0.87
CA LYS A 123 32.54 -4.21 0.34
C LYS A 123 32.52 -2.70 0.16
N GLU A 124 33.60 -2.12 -0.37
CA GLU A 124 33.75 -0.67 -0.52
C GLU A 124 32.64 -0.07 -1.38
N GLU A 125 32.44 -0.59 -2.59
CA GLU A 125 31.38 -0.07 -3.43
C GLU A 125 29.99 -0.35 -2.84
N ALA A 126 29.70 -1.59 -2.43
CA ALA A 126 28.38 -1.93 -1.91
C ALA A 126 27.98 -1.00 -0.75
N THR A 127 28.93 -0.68 0.14
CA THR A 127 28.77 0.30 1.22
C THR A 127 28.57 1.72 0.68
N ALA A 128 29.35 2.13 -0.33
CA ALA A 128 29.21 3.44 -0.95
C ALA A 128 27.88 3.61 -1.71
N MET A 129 27.32 2.54 -2.27
CA MET A 129 25.99 2.55 -2.88
C MET A 129 24.90 2.62 -1.83
N LEU A 130 25.05 1.86 -0.75
CA LEU A 130 24.13 1.90 0.38
C LEU A 130 24.04 3.30 0.97
N SER A 131 25.17 3.99 1.18
CA SER A 131 25.19 5.35 1.75
C SER A 131 24.59 6.42 0.83
N ARG A 132 24.61 6.21 -0.49
CA ARG A 132 23.95 7.11 -1.45
C ARG A 132 22.47 6.78 -1.63
N GLY A 133 22.13 5.50 -1.63
CA GLY A 133 20.81 4.98 -1.98
C GLY A 133 19.87 4.77 -0.80
N LEU A 134 20.35 4.81 0.44
CA LEU A 134 19.53 4.71 1.63
C LEU A 134 20.01 5.71 2.68
N LYS A 135 19.08 6.52 3.18
CA LYS A 135 19.34 7.48 4.25
C LYS A 135 18.46 7.18 5.45
N SER A 136 19.09 7.06 6.61
CA SER A 136 18.45 7.08 7.92
C SER A 136 18.53 8.49 8.52
N PHE A 137 17.70 8.76 9.52
CA PHE A 137 17.60 10.05 10.17
C PHE A 137 17.80 9.89 11.68
N ALA A 138 18.50 10.85 12.29
CA ALA A 138 18.69 10.94 13.73
C ALA A 138 18.48 12.38 14.18
N LYS A 139 18.27 12.56 15.49
CA LYS A 139 18.30 13.89 16.08
C LYS A 139 19.70 14.46 15.92
N GLN A 140 19.81 15.70 15.47
CA GLN A 140 21.09 16.39 15.37
C GLN A 140 21.59 16.68 16.79
N SER A 141 22.27 15.70 17.41
CA SER A 141 23.04 15.96 18.62
C SER A 141 24.31 16.71 18.23
N SER A 142 24.66 17.73 18.99
CA SER A 142 25.70 18.70 18.65
C SER A 142 27.15 18.17 18.71
N SER A 143 27.38 16.86 18.81
CA SER A 143 28.72 16.36 19.19
C SER A 143 29.25 15.08 18.52
N SER A 144 28.48 14.23 17.84
CA SER A 144 29.06 13.01 17.22
C SER A 144 29.33 13.19 15.72
N LYS A 145 30.62 13.34 15.39
CA LYS A 145 31.15 13.18 14.03
C LYS A 145 31.42 11.69 13.75
N ASP A 146 30.44 10.82 13.92
CA ASP A 146 30.54 9.44 13.40
C ASP A 146 30.37 9.48 11.89
N ILE A 147 31.42 9.92 11.21
CA ILE A 147 31.48 10.13 9.75
C ILE A 147 31.47 8.79 9.00
N ASP A 148 31.82 7.69 9.67
CA ASP A 148 32.09 6.41 9.00
C ASP A 148 30.91 5.42 9.00
N SER A 149 29.85 5.67 9.78
CA SER A 149 28.66 4.80 9.79
C SER A 149 27.69 5.17 8.65
N VAL A 150 27.23 4.17 7.89
CA VAL A 150 26.25 4.38 6.83
C VAL A 150 24.88 4.76 7.41
N PHE A 151 24.56 4.23 8.58
CA PHE A 151 23.31 4.49 9.29
C PHE A 151 23.58 5.16 10.62
N THR A 152 22.68 6.05 10.99
CA THR A 152 22.74 6.70 12.29
C THR A 152 22.44 5.71 13.40
N HIS A 153 23.25 5.72 14.45
CA HIS A 153 23.09 4.84 15.61
C HIS A 153 21.68 4.94 16.22
N ASP A 154 21.14 6.15 16.35
CA ASP A 154 19.80 6.36 16.92
C ASP A 154 18.68 5.70 16.12
N SER A 155 18.79 5.74 14.78
CA SER A 155 17.82 5.08 13.90
C SER A 155 17.89 3.56 14.05
N LEU A 156 19.09 2.98 14.02
CA LEU A 156 19.29 1.54 14.24
C LEU A 156 18.77 1.10 15.61
N LYS A 157 19.08 1.86 16.66
CA LYS A 157 18.58 1.64 18.01
C LYS A 157 17.06 1.74 18.08
N GLY A 158 16.43 2.65 17.32
CA GLY A 158 14.98 2.77 17.21
C GLY A 158 14.33 1.49 16.67
N THR A 159 14.85 0.97 15.55
CA THR A 159 14.36 -0.29 14.96
C THR A 159 14.64 -1.49 15.85
N ALA A 160 15.83 -1.57 16.47
CA ALA A 160 16.17 -2.61 17.43
C ALA A 160 15.22 -2.61 18.64
N THR A 161 14.98 -1.44 19.23
CA THR A 161 14.02 -1.23 20.34
C THR A 161 12.64 -1.72 19.94
N ARG A 162 12.20 -1.47 18.70
CA ARG A 162 10.92 -1.95 18.18
C ARG A 162 10.82 -3.48 18.17
N PHE A 163 11.87 -4.18 17.71
CA PHE A 163 11.91 -5.65 17.78
C PHE A 163 11.80 -6.15 19.21
N LEU A 164 12.60 -5.57 20.11
CA LEU A 164 12.65 -5.99 21.51
C LEU A 164 11.33 -5.69 22.24
N SER A 165 10.69 -4.56 21.97
CA SER A 165 9.36 -4.23 22.50
C SER A 165 8.30 -5.24 22.07
N LEU A 166 8.34 -5.71 20.82
CA LEU A 166 7.41 -6.73 20.33
C LEU A 166 7.59 -8.08 21.02
N LEU A 167 8.84 -8.47 21.28
CA LEU A 167 9.13 -9.67 22.06
C LEU A 167 8.58 -9.56 23.49
N LYS A 168 8.82 -8.42 24.13
CA LYS A 168 8.30 -8.12 25.48
C LYS A 168 6.77 -8.16 25.51
N GLU A 169 6.10 -7.52 24.55
CA GLU A 169 4.64 -7.50 24.47
C GLU A 169 4.07 -8.90 24.26
N HIS A 170 4.66 -9.70 23.37
CA HIS A 170 4.23 -11.06 23.09
C HIS A 170 4.42 -12.00 24.29
N GLU A 171 5.47 -11.81 25.09
CA GLU A 171 5.65 -12.55 26.35
C GLU A 171 4.60 -12.18 27.41
N LEU A 172 4.25 -10.89 27.51
CA LEU A 172 3.23 -10.40 28.44
C LEU A 172 1.80 -10.79 28.02
N HIS A 173 1.56 -10.84 26.71
CA HIS A 173 0.26 -11.12 26.12
C HIS A 173 0.39 -12.22 25.05
N PRO A 174 0.70 -13.46 25.45
CA PRO A 174 0.86 -14.55 24.50
C PRO A 174 -0.45 -14.75 23.71
N PRO A 175 -0.38 -14.87 22.38
CA PRO A 175 -1.57 -15.10 21.57
C PRO A 175 -2.24 -16.40 21.99
N SER A 176 -3.56 -16.45 21.91
CA SER A 176 -4.38 -17.62 22.31
C SER A 176 -4.25 -18.84 21.37
N GLY A 177 -3.25 -18.89 20.49
CA GLY A 177 -3.06 -19.93 19.48
C GLY A 177 -1.66 -20.54 19.48
N ASN A 178 -1.47 -21.58 18.67
CA ASN A 178 -0.19 -22.31 18.53
C ASN A 178 0.90 -21.54 17.77
N ASN A 179 0.70 -20.25 17.47
CA ASN A 179 1.72 -19.45 16.81
C ASN A 179 2.84 -19.13 17.80
N THR A 180 4.00 -19.74 17.57
CA THR A 180 5.16 -19.56 18.44
C THR A 180 5.96 -18.30 18.13
N SER A 181 5.81 -17.73 16.92
CA SER A 181 6.58 -16.57 16.46
C SER A 181 5.79 -15.25 16.56
N VAL A 182 6.51 -14.16 16.85
CA VAL A 182 5.93 -12.81 16.96
C VAL A 182 5.82 -12.16 15.58
N PRO A 183 4.63 -11.77 15.10
CA PRO A 183 4.50 -11.16 13.77
C PRO A 183 5.08 -9.73 13.77
N PHE A 184 5.97 -9.43 12.83
CA PHE A 184 6.41 -8.06 12.52
C PHE A 184 5.92 -7.64 11.14
N ILE A 185 4.85 -6.84 11.12
CA ILE A 185 4.17 -6.42 9.89
C ILE A 185 4.73 -5.10 9.38
N LEU A 186 5.24 -5.11 8.13
CA LEU A 186 5.56 -3.91 7.37
C LEU A 186 4.65 -3.81 6.14
N SER A 187 3.93 -2.70 6.07
CA SER A 187 2.90 -2.49 5.07
C SER A 187 3.30 -1.41 4.08
N PHE A 188 3.46 -1.80 2.83
CA PHE A 188 3.95 -0.94 1.78
C PHE A 188 2.79 -0.31 1.01
N GLY A 189 2.57 0.99 1.20
CA GLY A 189 1.74 1.85 0.37
C GLY A 189 2.60 2.62 -0.63
N GLY A 190 2.05 2.97 -1.78
CA GLY A 190 2.84 3.62 -2.82
C GLY A 190 2.24 3.57 -4.21
N TYR A 191 3.13 3.79 -5.18
CA TYR A 191 2.83 3.88 -6.61
C TYR A 191 3.32 2.64 -7.38
N SER A 192 3.50 2.79 -8.68
CA SER A 192 3.92 1.72 -9.58
C SER A 192 5.30 1.11 -9.27
N VAL A 193 6.18 1.88 -8.61
CA VAL A 193 7.48 1.39 -8.12
C VAL A 193 7.22 0.35 -7.04
N THR A 194 6.52 0.71 -5.97
CA THR A 194 6.22 -0.23 -4.87
C THR A 194 5.41 -1.43 -5.31
N VAL A 195 4.46 -1.27 -6.24
CA VAL A 195 3.72 -2.40 -6.86
C VAL A 195 4.66 -3.41 -7.55
N GLY A 196 5.79 -2.95 -8.09
CA GLY A 196 6.69 -3.75 -8.93
C GLY A 196 6.19 -3.90 -10.37
N ARG A 197 5.58 -2.86 -10.95
CA ARG A 197 5.05 -2.89 -12.33
C ARG A 197 6.14 -3.30 -13.32
N GLY A 198 5.82 -4.25 -14.20
CA GLY A 198 6.76 -4.83 -15.17
C GLY A 198 7.56 -6.03 -14.65
N ASN A 199 7.36 -6.44 -13.39
CA ASN A 199 8.04 -7.57 -12.76
C ASN A 199 7.02 -8.54 -12.12
N HIS A 200 7.47 -9.73 -11.71
CA HIS A 200 6.64 -10.61 -10.89
C HIS A 200 6.47 -10.02 -9.49
N PHE A 201 5.38 -10.38 -8.81
CA PHE A 201 5.06 -9.85 -7.48
C PHE A 201 6.19 -10.09 -6.46
N SER A 202 6.72 -11.31 -6.45
CA SER A 202 7.85 -11.74 -5.62
C SER A 202 9.18 -11.07 -5.95
N GLN A 203 9.23 -10.27 -7.02
CA GLN A 203 10.40 -9.51 -7.46
C GLN A 203 10.25 -8.02 -7.16
N SER A 204 9.12 -7.55 -6.61
CA SER A 204 9.04 -6.18 -6.12
C SER A 204 9.93 -6.03 -4.89
N PHE A 205 10.50 -4.83 -4.70
CA PHE A 205 11.50 -4.60 -3.66
C PHE A 205 11.02 -4.95 -2.23
N PRO A 206 9.72 -4.80 -1.85
CA PRO A 206 9.24 -5.23 -0.54
C PRO A 206 9.41 -6.74 -0.33
N PHE A 207 9.15 -7.58 -1.34
CA PHE A 207 9.29 -9.03 -1.23
C PHE A 207 10.72 -9.52 -1.38
N VAL A 208 11.56 -8.79 -2.13
CA VAL A 208 13.01 -9.04 -2.11
C VAL A 208 13.54 -8.81 -0.69
N PHE A 209 13.20 -7.67 -0.09
CA PHE A 209 13.54 -7.37 1.30
C PHE A 209 13.05 -8.46 2.26
N GLN A 210 11.78 -8.88 2.15
CA GLN A 210 11.24 -9.96 2.98
C GLN A 210 12.06 -11.25 2.86
N ARG A 211 12.39 -11.66 1.63
CA ARG A 211 13.13 -12.89 1.36
C ARG A 211 14.50 -12.91 2.02
N ILE A 212 15.16 -11.75 2.10
CA ILE A 212 16.50 -11.61 2.69
C ILE A 212 16.42 -11.63 4.22
N ILE A 213 15.49 -10.87 4.81
CA ILE A 213 15.51 -10.58 6.25
C ILE A 213 14.65 -11.52 7.10
N ARG A 214 13.56 -12.04 6.54
CA ARG A 214 12.65 -12.94 7.28
C ARG A 214 13.38 -14.14 7.92
N PRO A 215 14.32 -14.83 7.23
CA PRO A 215 15.04 -15.95 7.85
C PRO A 215 15.86 -15.53 9.06
N LEU A 216 16.54 -14.36 9.00
CA LEU A 216 17.37 -13.84 10.09
C LEU A 216 16.53 -13.45 11.31
N LEU A 217 15.42 -12.73 11.10
CA LEU A 217 14.52 -12.33 12.19
C LEU A 217 13.88 -13.54 12.86
N LEU A 218 13.46 -14.53 12.08
CA LEU A 218 12.80 -15.72 12.62
C LEU A 218 13.78 -16.60 13.41
N SER A 219 15.00 -16.80 12.90
CA SER A 219 16.01 -17.63 13.57
C SER A 219 16.62 -16.96 14.80
N SER A 220 16.80 -15.64 14.76
CA SER A 220 17.58 -14.90 15.77
C SER A 220 16.70 -14.28 16.84
N LEU A 221 15.51 -13.82 16.48
CA LEU A 221 14.62 -13.11 17.40
C LEU A 221 13.24 -13.80 17.53
N ASN A 222 12.98 -14.92 16.82
CA ASN A 222 11.66 -15.53 16.74
C ASN A 222 10.56 -14.55 16.26
N ILE A 223 10.96 -13.62 15.39
CA ILE A 223 10.07 -12.63 14.75
C ILE A 223 9.77 -13.08 13.32
N ASP A 224 8.49 -13.21 12.98
CA ASP A 224 8.04 -13.49 11.62
C ASP A 224 7.76 -12.19 10.86
N LEU A 225 8.65 -11.81 9.94
CA LEU A 225 8.46 -10.65 9.08
C LEU A 225 7.36 -10.90 8.03
N ILE A 226 6.28 -10.12 8.14
CA ILE A 226 5.14 -10.14 7.23
C ILE A 226 5.15 -8.86 6.39
N ILE A 227 5.23 -9.01 5.06
CA ILE A 227 5.08 -7.89 4.13
C ILE A 227 3.66 -7.84 3.58
N ARG A 228 3.02 -6.68 3.69
CA ARG A 228 1.76 -6.35 3.01
C ARG A 228 2.04 -5.31 1.95
N ASN A 229 2.15 -5.71 0.69
CA ASN A 229 2.29 -4.74 -0.39
C ASN A 229 0.90 -4.35 -0.89
N SER A 230 0.42 -3.18 -0.46
CA SER A 230 -0.89 -2.63 -0.82
C SER A 230 -0.77 -1.43 -1.75
N ALA A 231 0.40 -1.18 -2.32
CA ALA A 231 0.60 -0.09 -3.27
C ALA A 231 -0.33 -0.22 -4.47
N ILE A 232 -0.74 0.92 -5.02
CA ILE A 232 -1.63 0.99 -6.19
C ILE A 232 -0.98 1.87 -7.23
N GLY A 233 -0.85 1.34 -8.44
CA GLY A 233 -0.24 2.06 -9.54
C GLY A 233 -1.11 3.23 -9.95
N GLY A 234 -0.52 4.39 -10.16
CA GLY A 234 -1.26 5.48 -10.74
C GLY A 234 -2.01 6.38 -9.76
N ILE A 235 -1.95 6.24 -8.43
CA ILE A 235 -2.74 7.10 -7.51
C ILE A 235 -1.88 8.16 -6.77
N PRO A 236 -2.43 9.32 -6.38
CA PRO A 236 -1.81 10.24 -5.41
C PRO A 236 -1.88 9.69 -3.97
N SER A 237 -1.16 10.30 -3.01
CA SER A 237 -1.24 9.89 -1.61
C SER A 237 -2.56 10.29 -0.95
N PHE A 238 -3.19 11.41 -1.32
CA PHE A 238 -4.59 11.72 -0.98
C PHE A 238 -5.49 11.38 -2.18
N PRO A 239 -6.54 10.55 -2.05
CA PRO A 239 -7.22 10.14 -0.81
C PRO A 239 -6.72 8.85 -0.15
N TYR A 240 -5.90 8.04 -0.83
CA TYR A 240 -5.52 6.69 -0.38
C TYR A 240 -4.98 6.64 1.06
N GLY A 241 -4.15 7.61 1.42
CA GLY A 241 -3.52 7.81 2.71
C GLY A 241 -4.48 8.10 3.87
N TRP A 242 -5.76 8.37 3.61
CA TRP A 242 -6.80 8.53 4.63
C TRP A 242 -7.55 7.23 4.91
N CYS A 243 -7.21 6.18 4.16
CA CYS A 243 -7.78 4.85 4.25
C CYS A 243 -6.69 3.83 4.62
N LEU A 244 -5.58 4.26 5.22
CA LEU A 244 -4.47 3.36 5.60
C LEU A 244 -4.91 2.17 6.44
N PRO A 245 -5.83 2.29 7.42
CA PRO A 245 -6.37 1.12 8.11
C PRO A 245 -6.99 0.07 7.18
N ASN A 246 -7.62 0.50 6.09
CA ASN A 246 -8.31 -0.34 5.11
C ASN A 246 -7.31 -1.08 4.21
N PHE A 247 -6.16 -0.47 3.91
CA PHE A 247 -5.15 -1.02 3.00
C PHE A 247 -4.00 -1.74 3.70
N LEU A 248 -3.48 -1.12 4.75
CA LEU A 248 -2.25 -1.53 5.44
C LEU A 248 -2.57 -2.34 6.70
N GLY A 249 -3.72 -2.08 7.32
CA GLY A 249 -4.10 -2.64 8.62
C GLY A 249 -3.57 -1.83 9.78
N ARG A 250 -4.40 -1.70 10.81
CA ARG A 250 -4.10 -0.91 12.03
C ARG A 250 -2.95 -1.48 12.86
N ASP A 251 -2.60 -2.74 12.60
CA ASP A 251 -1.57 -3.55 13.24
C ASP A 251 -0.18 -3.42 12.57
N SER A 252 -0.04 -2.59 11.54
CA SER A 252 1.25 -2.37 10.87
C SER A 252 2.27 -1.73 11.80
N HIS A 253 3.45 -2.35 11.98
CA HIS A 253 4.56 -1.77 12.75
C HIS A 253 5.39 -0.78 11.93
N GLY A 254 5.23 -0.80 10.62
CA GLY A 254 5.80 0.21 9.73
C GLY A 254 5.00 0.33 8.45
N ILE A 255 5.05 1.53 7.88
CA ILE A 255 4.34 1.89 6.65
C ILE A 255 5.30 2.54 5.66
N SER A 256 4.98 2.47 4.37
CA SER A 256 5.74 3.19 3.34
C SER A 256 4.95 4.31 2.65
N TRP A 257 5.69 5.19 2.00
CA TRP A 257 5.20 6.22 1.09
C TRP A 257 6.04 6.24 -0.18
N ASP A 258 5.39 6.21 -1.34
CA ASP A 258 6.03 6.23 -2.66
C ASP A 258 5.07 6.94 -3.63
N TYR A 259 4.88 8.24 -3.47
CA TYR A 259 3.97 9.04 -4.32
C TYR A 259 4.69 10.21 -5.00
N GLY A 260 6.02 10.23 -4.89
CA GLY A 260 6.85 11.35 -5.29
C GLY A 260 6.83 11.67 -6.78
N MET A 261 6.41 10.70 -7.62
CA MET A 261 6.21 10.88 -9.06
C MET A 261 4.95 11.70 -9.38
N ASN A 262 3.91 11.60 -8.56
CA ASN A 262 2.64 12.30 -8.77
C ASN A 262 2.63 13.68 -8.13
N GLU A 263 3.24 13.82 -6.95
CA GLU A 263 3.12 15.01 -6.10
C GLU A 263 4.24 16.02 -6.34
N GLY A 264 4.85 16.00 -7.53
CA GLY A 264 5.85 16.97 -7.94
C GLY A 264 7.09 16.98 -7.04
N ASN A 265 7.54 18.15 -6.62
CA ASN A 265 8.72 18.34 -5.75
C ASN A 265 8.36 18.81 -4.33
N GLY A 266 7.08 18.99 -4.04
CA GLY A 266 6.58 19.45 -2.76
C GLY A 266 6.66 18.40 -1.66
N GLY A 267 6.42 18.84 -0.42
CA GLY A 267 6.38 18.00 0.79
C GLY A 267 4.97 17.83 1.37
N GLU A 268 3.97 18.52 0.83
CA GLU A 268 2.61 18.69 1.38
C GLU A 268 1.89 17.35 1.50
N GLY A 269 1.88 16.56 0.42
CA GLY A 269 1.22 15.25 0.42
C GLY A 269 1.96 14.20 1.27
N LEU A 270 3.29 14.24 1.29
CA LEU A 270 4.10 13.41 2.21
C LEU A 270 3.78 13.74 3.67
N GLU A 271 3.81 15.02 4.03
CA GLU A 271 3.56 15.45 5.40
C GLU A 271 2.14 15.10 5.83
N SER A 272 1.14 15.37 5.00
CA SER A 272 -0.25 15.03 5.29
C SER A 272 -0.44 13.52 5.48
N TYR A 273 0.18 12.70 4.62
CA TYR A 273 0.17 11.23 4.74
C TYR A 273 0.86 10.76 6.03
N LEU A 274 2.03 11.34 6.36
CA LEU A 274 2.79 11.03 7.56
C LEU A 274 1.97 11.32 8.82
N ARG A 275 1.39 12.51 8.92
CA ARG A 275 0.55 12.92 10.05
C ARG A 275 -0.66 11.99 10.19
N ASN A 276 -1.34 11.69 9.09
CA ASN A 276 -2.47 10.78 9.12
C ASN A 276 -2.06 9.35 9.53
N GLY A 277 -0.93 8.84 9.04
CA GLY A 277 -0.39 7.53 9.41
C GLY A 277 -0.04 7.43 10.89
N LEU A 278 0.62 8.46 11.45
CA LEU A 278 0.97 8.54 12.86
C LEU A 278 -0.26 8.60 13.79
N SER A 279 -1.38 9.14 13.31
CA SER A 279 -2.62 9.25 14.11
C SER A 279 -3.58 8.06 13.96
N ASN A 280 -3.56 7.34 12.83
CA ASN A 280 -4.57 6.31 12.53
C ASN A 280 -4.07 4.86 12.59
N ILE A 281 -2.76 4.64 12.56
CA ILE A 281 -2.17 3.31 12.80
C ILE A 281 -2.00 3.15 14.30
N LYS A 282 -2.60 2.11 14.87
CA LYS A 282 -2.70 1.93 16.34
C LYS A 282 -1.38 1.56 17.00
N GLN A 283 -0.44 1.03 16.23
CA GLN A 283 0.87 0.70 16.75
C GLN A 283 1.59 1.96 17.20
N VAL A 284 2.31 1.85 18.32
CA VAL A 284 3.07 2.97 18.88
C VAL A 284 4.12 3.40 17.84
N LEU A 285 3.89 4.57 17.24
CA LEU A 285 4.74 5.24 16.26
C LEU A 285 5.27 4.29 15.16
N PRO A 286 4.52 4.02 14.07
CA PRO A 286 4.99 3.13 13.01
C PRO A 286 6.31 3.61 12.40
N MET A 287 7.20 2.67 12.08
CA MET A 287 8.37 2.94 11.24
C MET A 287 7.91 3.50 9.89
N PHE A 288 8.63 4.47 9.33
CA PHE A 288 8.25 5.10 8.06
C PHE A 288 9.31 4.90 6.98
N VAL A 289 8.93 4.36 5.82
CA VAL A 289 9.83 4.15 4.68
C VAL A 289 9.37 5.01 3.49
N MET A 290 10.12 6.04 3.16
CA MET A 290 9.85 6.90 2.01
C MET A 290 10.68 6.45 0.80
N VAL A 291 10.06 6.15 -0.34
CA VAL A 291 10.75 5.85 -1.60
C VAL A 291 10.96 7.14 -2.40
N ASP A 292 11.86 7.99 -1.90
CA ASP A 292 12.29 9.23 -2.55
C ASP A 292 13.55 9.76 -1.84
N MET A 293 14.37 10.52 -2.58
CA MET A 293 15.57 11.19 -2.05
C MET A 293 15.56 12.71 -2.30
N LYS A 294 14.40 13.29 -2.67
CA LYS A 294 14.28 14.74 -2.80
C LYS A 294 14.47 15.44 -1.46
N LYS A 295 15.31 16.48 -1.47
CA LYS A 295 15.68 17.27 -0.28
C LYS A 295 14.49 17.81 0.50
N THR A 296 13.48 18.36 -0.18
CA THR A 296 12.27 18.91 0.45
C THR A 296 11.55 17.87 1.31
N ARG A 297 11.42 16.64 0.80
CA ARG A 297 10.78 15.51 1.48
C ARG A 297 11.63 14.92 2.60
N MET A 298 12.94 14.81 2.37
CA MET A 298 13.88 14.42 3.43
C MET A 298 13.90 15.42 4.59
N ASN A 299 13.73 16.72 4.32
CA ASN A 299 13.64 17.72 5.37
C ASN A 299 12.38 17.55 6.22
N VAL A 300 11.25 17.13 5.63
CA VAL A 300 10.04 16.76 6.39
C VAL A 300 10.36 15.61 7.35
N LEU A 301 10.96 14.51 6.86
CA LEU A 301 11.32 13.39 7.75
C LEU A 301 12.26 13.82 8.88
N GLN A 302 13.31 14.59 8.55
CA GLN A 302 14.26 15.12 9.53
C GLN A 302 13.56 16.00 10.59
N TYR A 303 12.65 16.89 10.17
CA TYR A 303 11.89 17.75 11.08
C TYR A 303 11.06 16.93 12.08
N TYR A 304 10.41 15.85 11.65
CA TYR A 304 9.63 14.99 12.55
C TYR A 304 10.50 14.15 13.48
N VAL A 305 11.73 13.79 13.07
CA VAL A 305 12.72 13.15 13.96
C VAL A 305 13.21 14.14 15.02
N GLU A 306 13.53 15.37 14.63
CA GLU A 306 13.95 16.44 15.56
C GLU A 306 12.89 16.73 16.62
N ASN A 307 11.61 16.70 16.23
CA ASN A 307 10.48 16.86 17.15
C ASN A 307 10.09 15.57 17.90
N GLY A 308 10.75 14.44 17.63
CA GLY A 308 10.51 13.17 18.33
C GLY A 308 9.22 12.43 17.94
N SER A 309 8.55 12.85 16.85
CA SER A 309 7.37 12.16 16.32
C SER A 309 7.71 10.98 15.40
N LEU A 310 8.96 10.92 14.93
CA LEU A 310 9.54 9.77 14.24
C LEU A 310 10.82 9.32 14.95
N VAL A 311 11.05 8.01 14.99
CA VAL A 311 12.20 7.41 15.66
C VAL A 311 13.21 6.91 14.63
N ASP A 312 12.74 6.12 13.67
CA ASP A 312 13.54 5.31 12.76
C ASP A 312 13.10 5.42 11.29
N PRO A 313 12.82 6.62 10.74
CA PRO A 313 12.40 6.70 9.34
C PRO A 313 13.55 6.44 8.37
N LEU A 314 13.20 5.98 7.18
CA LEU A 314 14.12 5.72 6.07
C LEU A 314 13.70 6.49 4.82
N ALA A 315 14.70 6.97 4.07
CA ALA A 315 14.54 7.48 2.71
C ALA A 315 15.32 6.56 1.75
N LEU A 316 14.61 5.92 0.84
CA LEU A 316 15.11 4.96 -0.13
C LEU A 316 15.18 5.60 -1.52
N GLY A 317 16.39 5.68 -2.04
CA GLY A 317 16.67 6.06 -3.41
C GLY A 317 16.49 4.91 -4.41
N ARG A 318 16.38 5.31 -5.67
CA ARG A 318 16.36 4.40 -6.82
C ARG A 318 17.80 4.14 -7.27
N ALA A 319 17.99 3.35 -8.32
CA ALA A 319 19.35 3.12 -8.81
C ALA A 319 20.04 4.39 -9.30
N SER A 320 19.28 5.38 -9.78
CA SER A 320 19.82 6.71 -10.14
C SER A 320 20.47 7.44 -8.97
N ASP A 321 20.06 7.13 -7.74
CA ASP A 321 20.59 7.72 -6.52
C ASP A 321 21.76 6.87 -5.98
N ALA A 322 21.63 5.55 -6.03
CA ALA A 322 22.62 4.62 -5.48
C ALA A 322 23.84 4.40 -6.39
N VAL A 323 23.66 4.23 -7.71
CA VAL A 323 24.70 3.77 -8.63
C VAL A 323 25.38 4.96 -9.31
N LYS A 324 26.59 5.32 -8.84
CA LYS A 324 27.38 6.42 -9.42
C LYS A 324 28.08 6.00 -10.71
N ASN A 325 28.62 4.77 -10.74
CA ASN A 325 29.36 4.28 -11.88
C ASN A 325 28.41 3.79 -12.98
N LYS A 326 27.95 4.73 -13.82
CA LYS A 326 27.14 4.40 -15.00
C LYS A 326 27.86 3.43 -15.93
N GLU A 327 29.19 3.37 -15.94
CA GLU A 327 29.93 2.42 -16.78
C GLU A 327 29.60 0.96 -16.43
N TRP A 328 29.18 0.64 -15.20
CA TRP A 328 28.67 -0.70 -14.90
C TRP A 328 27.36 -1.01 -15.57
N LEU A 329 26.50 0.00 -15.70
CA LEU A 329 25.22 -0.12 -16.40
C LEU A 329 25.41 -0.04 -17.93
N ASP A 330 26.42 0.69 -18.39
CA ASP A 330 26.70 0.97 -19.80
C ASP A 330 27.71 -0.03 -20.42
N SER A 331 28.50 -0.75 -19.62
CA SER A 331 29.53 -1.71 -20.08
C SER A 331 28.90 -2.83 -20.90
N LYS A 332 29.29 -2.98 -22.16
CA LYS A 332 28.69 -3.99 -23.06
C LYS A 332 28.92 -5.44 -22.63
N LYS A 333 29.85 -5.72 -21.71
CA LYS A 333 30.19 -7.09 -21.27
C LYS A 333 29.45 -7.46 -19.98
N GLN A 334 28.20 -7.90 -20.12
CA GLN A 334 27.35 -8.35 -18.99
C GLN A 334 28.09 -9.26 -17.99
N LYS A 335 28.84 -10.25 -18.48
CA LYS A 335 29.57 -11.22 -17.64
C LYS A 335 30.67 -10.63 -16.75
N GLN A 336 31.14 -9.41 -17.05
CA GLN A 336 32.17 -8.74 -16.25
C GLN A 336 31.58 -7.84 -15.15
N ARG A 337 30.28 -7.61 -15.19
CA ARG A 337 29.59 -6.81 -14.16
C ARG A 337 29.43 -7.66 -12.90
N PRO A 338 29.45 -7.04 -11.70
CA PRO A 338 29.00 -7.72 -10.48
C PRO A 338 27.61 -8.33 -10.68
N ILE A 339 27.34 -9.45 -10.00
CA ILE A 339 26.11 -10.26 -10.20
C ILE A 339 24.85 -9.40 -10.09
N GLY A 340 24.83 -8.42 -9.17
CA GLY A 340 23.74 -7.48 -8.97
C GLY A 340 23.47 -6.52 -10.13
N PHE A 341 24.41 -6.37 -11.05
CA PHE A 341 24.33 -5.51 -12.25
C PHE A 341 24.24 -6.28 -13.57
N GLN A 342 24.32 -7.62 -13.51
CA GLN A 342 24.05 -8.46 -14.66
C GLN A 342 22.55 -8.43 -14.96
N ASN A 343 22.19 -8.43 -16.25
CA ASN A 343 20.80 -8.42 -16.70
C ASN A 343 19.99 -7.23 -16.18
N TRP A 344 20.67 -6.10 -15.93
CA TRP A 344 20.06 -4.89 -15.39
C TRP A 344 18.86 -4.38 -16.19
N GLU A 345 18.94 -4.54 -17.52
CA GLU A 345 17.92 -4.11 -18.46
C GLU A 345 16.75 -5.10 -18.63
N GLU A 346 16.78 -6.26 -17.94
CA GLU A 346 15.75 -7.28 -18.05
C GLU A 346 14.57 -7.01 -17.13
N TRP A 347 13.38 -7.10 -17.70
CA TRP A 347 12.13 -7.14 -16.95
C TRP A 347 11.96 -8.49 -16.29
N GLY A 348 11.35 -8.49 -15.11
CA GLY A 348 10.89 -9.71 -14.48
C GLY A 348 9.80 -10.40 -15.30
N ALA A 349 8.90 -9.61 -15.90
CA ALA A 349 7.80 -10.10 -16.71
C ALA A 349 8.22 -10.44 -18.16
N PRO A 350 7.53 -11.37 -18.83
CA PRO A 350 7.63 -11.60 -20.28
C PRO A 350 7.49 -10.31 -21.11
N LYS A 351 8.23 -10.23 -22.22
CA LYS A 351 8.17 -9.07 -23.13
C LYS A 351 6.73 -8.83 -23.63
N GLY A 352 6.29 -7.57 -23.55
CA GLY A 352 4.94 -7.18 -23.97
C GLY A 352 3.89 -7.23 -22.85
N ALA A 353 4.29 -7.68 -21.66
CA ALA A 353 3.47 -7.53 -20.46
C ALA A 353 3.27 -6.05 -20.08
N PRO A 354 2.10 -5.68 -19.53
CA PRO A 354 1.87 -4.33 -19.03
C PRO A 354 2.87 -3.91 -17.94
N GLY A 355 3.11 -2.60 -17.82
CA GLY A 355 3.99 -2.04 -16.80
C GLY A 355 5.49 -2.04 -17.14
N GLN A 356 5.89 -2.47 -18.35
CA GLN A 356 7.27 -2.38 -18.83
C GLN A 356 7.59 -0.99 -19.40
N SER A 357 7.61 0.02 -18.54
CA SER A 357 7.89 1.41 -18.92
C SER A 357 9.30 1.84 -18.50
N PRO A 358 10.01 2.71 -19.26
CA PRO A 358 11.38 3.12 -18.94
C PRO A 358 11.58 3.77 -17.56
N TRP A 359 10.53 4.33 -16.97
CA TRP A 359 10.58 4.96 -15.64
C TRP A 359 10.24 4.00 -14.50
N HIS A 360 9.85 2.75 -14.78
CA HIS A 360 9.65 1.73 -13.75
C HIS A 360 10.96 0.99 -13.47
N PRO A 361 11.22 0.60 -12.22
CA PRO A 361 12.40 -0.18 -11.90
C PRO A 361 12.27 -1.57 -12.50
N LYS A 362 13.38 -2.05 -13.04
CA LYS A 362 13.48 -3.41 -13.56
C LYS A 362 13.80 -4.39 -12.44
N LYS A 363 13.87 -5.68 -12.77
CA LYS A 363 14.06 -6.76 -11.80
C LYS A 363 15.27 -6.52 -10.88
N MET A 364 16.42 -6.19 -11.46
CA MET A 364 17.65 -6.03 -10.69
C MET A 364 17.72 -4.71 -9.91
N GLU A 365 17.00 -3.69 -10.35
CA GLU A 365 16.84 -2.45 -9.59
C GLU A 365 15.95 -2.66 -8.36
N HIS A 366 14.83 -3.36 -8.50
CA HIS A 366 14.03 -3.78 -7.33
C HIS A 366 14.84 -4.64 -6.36
N GLU A 367 15.68 -5.51 -6.90
CA GLU A 367 16.55 -6.34 -6.08
C GLU A 367 17.52 -5.46 -5.27
N LEU A 368 18.19 -4.49 -5.90
CA LEU A 368 19.05 -3.52 -5.21
C LEU A 368 18.29 -2.74 -4.12
N MET A 369 17.10 -2.24 -4.43
CA MET A 369 16.25 -1.53 -3.46
C MET A 369 15.91 -2.41 -2.24
N GLY A 370 15.58 -3.68 -2.46
CA GLY A 370 15.31 -4.65 -1.38
C GLY A 370 16.54 -4.94 -0.53
N TRP A 371 17.71 -5.10 -1.15
CA TRP A 371 18.99 -5.28 -0.47
C TRP A 371 19.37 -4.08 0.39
N MET A 372 19.12 -2.84 -0.08
CA MET A 372 19.45 -1.65 0.69
C MET A 372 18.66 -1.58 2.01
N ILE A 373 17.34 -1.79 1.96
CA ILE A 373 16.52 -1.87 3.17
C ILE A 373 16.98 -3.05 4.05
N ALA A 374 17.31 -4.19 3.43
CA ALA A 374 17.78 -5.36 4.17
C ALA A 374 19.05 -5.07 4.99
N MET A 375 20.04 -4.36 4.45
CA MET A 375 21.26 -4.04 5.19
C MET A 375 20.98 -3.20 6.44
N TYR A 376 20.04 -2.25 6.37
CA TYR A 376 19.62 -1.51 7.56
C TYR A 376 19.00 -2.42 8.64
N PHE A 377 18.19 -3.39 8.23
CA PHE A 377 17.60 -4.37 9.15
C PHE A 377 18.63 -5.34 9.72
N VAL A 378 19.64 -5.74 8.96
CA VAL A 378 20.76 -6.55 9.46
C VAL A 378 21.46 -5.83 10.61
N ASP A 379 21.80 -4.56 10.41
CA ASP A 379 22.47 -3.74 11.43
C ASP A 379 21.56 -3.50 12.65
N SER A 380 20.25 -3.38 12.44
CA SER A 380 19.26 -3.25 13.51
C SER A 380 19.08 -4.55 14.32
N VAL A 381 19.18 -5.72 13.69
CA VAL A 381 19.16 -7.02 14.39
C VAL A 381 20.43 -7.20 15.21
N GLU A 382 21.59 -6.85 14.66
CA GLU A 382 22.86 -6.88 15.42
C GLU A 382 22.78 -5.99 16.66
N MET A 383 22.28 -4.75 16.52
CA MET A 383 22.03 -3.83 17.62
C MET A 383 21.07 -4.43 18.67
N ALA A 384 19.98 -5.08 18.24
CA ALA A 384 19.04 -5.72 19.18
C ALA A 384 19.72 -6.85 19.98
N LEU A 385 20.53 -7.68 19.32
CA LEU A 385 21.30 -8.74 19.97
C LEU A 385 22.34 -8.18 20.93
N GLU A 386 23.01 -7.08 20.58
CA GLU A 386 23.94 -6.39 21.48
C GLU A 386 23.23 -5.84 22.72
N MET A 387 22.07 -5.20 22.55
CA MET A 387 21.25 -4.73 23.67
C MET A 387 20.84 -5.87 24.60
N MET A 388 20.42 -7.02 24.04
CA MET A 388 20.07 -8.21 24.84
C MET A 388 21.26 -8.81 25.59
N ASN A 389 22.46 -8.77 25.01
CA ASN A 389 23.67 -9.34 25.62
C ASN A 389 24.31 -8.43 26.67
N ASN A 390 24.24 -7.11 26.47
CA ASN A 390 24.90 -6.13 27.34
C ASN A 390 24.05 -5.74 28.55
N HIS A 391 22.73 -5.98 28.51
CA HIS A 391 21.80 -5.61 29.57
C HIS A 391 20.94 -6.81 29.96
N GLU A 392 21.23 -7.43 31.11
CA GLU A 392 20.38 -8.51 31.66
C GLU A 392 18.94 -8.04 31.87
N ASP A 393 18.77 -6.75 32.17
CA ASP A 393 17.52 -6.03 32.39
C ASP A 393 17.06 -5.24 31.15
N TRP A 394 17.41 -5.71 29.94
CA TRP A 394 17.00 -5.03 28.70
C TRP A 394 15.48 -4.84 28.65
N LYS A 395 14.69 -5.78 29.19
CA LYS A 395 13.22 -5.71 29.21
C LYS A 395 12.71 -4.55 30.06
N GLU A 396 13.35 -4.29 31.20
CA GLU A 396 13.02 -3.22 32.13
C GLU A 396 13.51 -1.86 31.61
N SER A 397 14.66 -1.84 30.94
CA SER A 397 15.24 -0.62 30.35
C SER A 397 14.57 -0.20 29.04
N LEU A 398 13.77 -1.07 28.40
CA LEU A 398 12.85 -0.65 27.35
C LEU A 398 11.78 0.27 27.95
N THR A 399 12.10 1.55 28.03
CA THR A 399 11.15 2.64 28.23
C THR A 399 10.39 2.83 26.93
N TYR A 400 9.61 1.84 26.55
CA TYR A 400 8.58 2.09 25.58
C TYR A 400 7.50 2.87 26.31
N PRO A 401 7.04 4.00 25.76
CA PRO A 401 6.01 4.75 26.43
C PRO A 401 4.70 3.94 26.31
N ASP A 402 4.47 3.05 27.27
CA ASP A 402 3.25 2.24 27.42
C ASP A 402 1.98 3.13 27.48
N ASN A 403 2.16 4.45 27.62
CA ASN A 403 1.14 5.48 27.71
C ASN A 403 1.01 6.40 26.49
N VAL A 404 1.81 6.27 25.42
CA VAL A 404 1.62 7.08 24.21
C VAL A 404 0.47 6.47 23.39
N LYS A 405 -0.75 6.74 23.86
CA LYS A 405 -1.99 6.36 23.16
C LYS A 405 -2.24 7.22 21.92
N GLU A 406 -1.61 8.39 21.83
CA GLU A 406 -1.75 9.32 20.70
C GLU A 406 -0.40 9.92 20.34
N ALA A 407 -0.04 9.87 19.05
CA ALA A 407 1.16 10.54 18.56
C ALA A 407 1.03 12.06 18.73
N ILE A 408 1.96 12.67 19.46
CA ILE A 408 2.06 14.12 19.54
C ILE A 408 2.69 14.61 18.23
N LEU A 409 1.94 15.40 17.47
CA LEU A 409 2.42 15.95 16.20
C LEU A 409 2.98 17.37 16.39
N PRO A 410 4.06 17.72 15.68
CA PRO A 410 4.59 19.07 15.67
C PRO A 410 3.71 19.99 14.81
N PRO A 411 3.96 21.31 14.79
CA PRO A 411 3.44 22.18 13.75
C PRO A 411 3.72 21.65 12.34
N PRO A 412 2.80 21.83 11.38
CA PRO A 412 3.08 21.42 10.02
C PRO A 412 4.21 22.26 9.43
N MET A 413 5.12 21.61 8.70
CA MET A 413 6.23 22.26 7.99
C MET A 413 5.77 22.88 6.66
N THR A 414 4.73 22.32 6.06
CA THR A 414 4.20 22.73 4.76
C THR A 414 2.86 23.47 4.89
N ASP A 415 2.49 24.21 3.85
CA ASP A 415 1.25 24.98 3.82
C ASP A 415 0.21 24.30 2.92
N VAL A 416 -0.94 23.95 3.50
CA VAL A 416 -2.08 23.35 2.81
C VAL A 416 -3.35 24.20 2.94
N THR A 417 -3.24 25.46 3.38
CA THR A 417 -4.39 26.36 3.54
C THR A 417 -5.16 26.55 2.23
N GLY A 418 -4.47 26.56 1.09
CA GLY A 418 -5.06 26.66 -0.24
C GLY A 418 -5.79 25.40 -0.75
N THR A 419 -5.76 24.29 -0.02
CA THR A 419 -6.39 23.03 -0.45
C THR A 419 -7.90 22.99 -0.19
N GLY A 420 -8.42 23.88 0.66
CA GLY A 420 -9.82 23.90 1.07
C GLY A 420 -10.18 22.93 2.22
N VAL A 421 -9.28 22.04 2.61
CA VAL A 421 -9.47 21.07 3.72
C VAL A 421 -8.25 20.97 4.65
N PRO A 422 -7.68 22.11 5.13
CA PRO A 422 -6.43 22.08 5.89
C PRO A 422 -6.51 21.28 7.19
N THR A 423 -7.66 21.26 7.87
CA THR A 423 -7.86 20.49 9.11
C THR A 423 -7.81 19.00 8.88
N LEU A 424 -8.34 18.51 7.74
CA LEU A 424 -8.30 17.10 7.36
C LEU A 424 -6.86 16.65 7.04
N LEU A 425 -6.05 17.56 6.49
CA LEU A 425 -4.70 17.26 6.02
C LEU A 425 -3.64 17.40 7.10
N HIS A 426 -3.65 18.50 7.86
CA HIS A 426 -2.63 18.84 8.85
C HIS A 426 -3.14 18.81 10.30
N GLY A 427 -4.42 18.57 10.51
CA GLY A 427 -5.02 18.56 11.84
C GLY A 427 -5.33 19.95 12.37
N VAL A 428 -5.58 20.01 13.67
CA VAL A 428 -5.85 21.26 14.40
C VAL A 428 -4.79 21.48 15.47
N GLN A 429 -4.47 22.75 15.70
CA GLN A 429 -3.59 23.13 16.79
C GLN A 429 -4.32 22.93 18.13
N ASN A 430 -3.66 22.25 19.07
CA ASN A 430 -4.11 22.05 20.44
C ASN A 430 -2.98 22.46 21.39
N GLY A 431 -3.01 23.73 21.83
CA GLY A 431 -1.93 24.36 22.58
C GLY A 431 -0.63 24.41 21.76
N ASN A 432 0.43 23.77 22.29
CA ASN A 432 1.74 23.68 21.63
C ASN A 432 1.88 22.43 20.75
N THR A 433 0.83 21.62 20.66
CA THR A 433 0.82 20.36 19.92
C THR A 433 -0.20 20.43 18.80
N TRP A 434 -0.13 19.47 17.89
CA TRP A 434 -1.13 19.29 16.87
C TRP A 434 -1.76 17.91 16.99
N LYS A 435 -3.06 17.86 16.69
CA LYS A 435 -3.83 16.62 16.70
C LYS A 435 -4.55 16.48 15.36
N MET A 436 -4.40 15.32 14.74
CA MET A 436 -5.27 14.98 13.61
C MET A 436 -6.67 14.72 14.15
N PRO A 437 -7.72 15.23 13.48
CA PRO A 437 -9.07 14.80 13.78
C PRO A 437 -9.17 13.29 13.52
N ARG A 438 -10.14 12.66 14.19
CA ARG A 438 -10.49 11.30 13.81
C ARG A 438 -11.10 11.34 12.41
N VAL A 439 -10.65 10.43 11.56
CA VAL A 439 -11.16 10.30 10.19
C VAL A 439 -11.60 8.87 9.97
N SER A 440 -12.72 8.70 9.29
CA SER A 440 -13.12 7.42 8.74
C SER A 440 -13.08 7.49 7.22
N CYS A 441 -12.70 6.38 6.60
CA CYS A 441 -12.70 6.23 5.16
C CYS A 441 -13.38 4.93 4.76
N ARG A 442 -14.08 4.97 3.63
CA ARG A 442 -14.42 3.80 2.83
C ARG A 442 -13.91 3.96 1.40
N THR A 443 -13.43 2.87 0.84
CA THR A 443 -12.84 2.84 -0.50
C THR A 443 -13.21 1.55 -1.20
N SER A 444 -13.38 1.63 -2.51
CA SER A 444 -13.60 0.48 -3.37
C SER A 444 -12.27 -0.14 -3.82
N PHE A 445 -11.19 0.64 -3.88
CA PHE A 445 -9.90 0.20 -4.44
C PHE A 445 -9.40 -1.10 -3.81
N LEU A 446 -8.77 -1.93 -4.63
CA LEU A 446 -8.15 -3.18 -4.22
C LEU A 446 -6.62 -3.06 -4.29
N PRO A 447 -5.91 -3.66 -3.32
CA PRO A 447 -6.42 -4.60 -2.32
C PRO A 447 -7.13 -3.88 -1.19
N ASN A 448 -8.10 -4.52 -0.56
CA ASN A 448 -8.77 -3.93 0.59
C ASN A 448 -8.98 -5.01 1.63
N ILE A 449 -8.47 -4.80 2.85
CA ILE A 449 -8.63 -5.74 3.96
C ILE A 449 -9.80 -5.38 4.88
N SER A 450 -10.29 -4.13 4.86
CA SER A 450 -11.44 -3.69 5.66
C SER A 450 -12.00 -2.34 5.20
N GLY A 451 -13.23 -1.98 5.58
CA GLY A 451 -13.76 -0.65 5.22
C GLY A 451 -14.05 -0.50 3.71
N HIS A 452 -14.69 -1.51 3.14
CA HIS A 452 -15.20 -1.51 1.76
C HIS A 452 -16.25 -0.41 1.54
N LEU A 453 -16.24 0.24 0.37
CA LEU A 453 -17.21 1.27 0.01
C LEU A 453 -18.66 0.79 0.10
N GLU A 454 -18.89 -0.47 -0.25
CA GLU A 454 -20.19 -1.13 -0.20
C GLU A 454 -20.77 -1.19 1.22
N SER A 455 -19.92 -1.18 2.25
CA SER A 455 -20.37 -1.26 3.66
C SER A 455 -21.16 -0.05 4.13
N ILE A 456 -21.09 1.07 3.42
CA ILE A 456 -21.85 2.29 3.73
C ILE A 456 -22.99 2.54 2.73
N ILE A 457 -23.19 1.67 1.74
CA ILE A 457 -24.27 1.81 0.76
C ILE A 457 -25.59 1.31 1.39
N VAL A 458 -26.63 2.13 1.26
CA VAL A 458 -27.97 1.85 1.76
C VAL A 458 -28.88 1.38 0.63
N SER A 459 -28.84 2.09 -0.49
CA SER A 459 -29.67 1.83 -1.67
C SER A 459 -29.09 2.54 -2.89
N GLY A 460 -29.64 2.24 -4.07
CA GLY A 460 -29.23 2.86 -5.34
C GLY A 460 -28.06 2.17 -6.03
N LEU A 461 -27.70 0.94 -5.60
CA LEU A 461 -26.71 0.10 -6.25
C LEU A 461 -27.40 -1.01 -7.07
N THR A 462 -27.06 -1.11 -8.35
CA THR A 462 -27.43 -2.25 -9.19
C THR A 462 -26.61 -3.46 -8.77
N LYS A 463 -27.28 -4.60 -8.51
CA LYS A 463 -26.59 -5.87 -8.27
C LYS A 463 -26.01 -6.38 -9.58
N ASP A 464 -24.71 -6.62 -9.58
CA ASP A 464 -23.96 -7.13 -10.72
C ASP A 464 -22.87 -8.07 -10.21
N ASP A 465 -23.07 -9.36 -10.48
CA ASP A 465 -22.15 -10.42 -10.06
C ASP A 465 -21.23 -10.87 -11.21
N GLU A 466 -21.27 -10.23 -12.38
CA GLU A 466 -20.34 -10.63 -13.45
C GLU A 466 -18.91 -10.14 -13.18
N ASP A 467 -17.95 -10.74 -13.88
CA ASP A 467 -16.54 -10.40 -13.82
C ASP A 467 -16.30 -8.94 -14.23
N MET A 468 -15.73 -8.12 -13.32
CA MET A 468 -15.39 -6.70 -13.58
C MET A 468 -14.44 -6.51 -14.77
N ILE A 469 -13.71 -7.55 -15.20
CA ILE A 469 -12.87 -7.50 -16.40
C ILE A 469 -13.71 -7.49 -17.70
N LYS A 470 -14.99 -7.88 -17.65
CA LYS A 470 -15.90 -7.86 -18.81
C LYS A 470 -16.67 -6.54 -18.89
N PRO A 471 -16.73 -5.89 -20.07
CA PRO A 471 -17.48 -4.65 -20.24
C PRO A 471 -18.93 -4.76 -19.77
N ARG A 472 -19.40 -3.74 -19.04
CA ARG A 472 -20.80 -3.65 -18.59
C ARG A 472 -21.71 -3.11 -19.69
N ALA A 473 -22.95 -3.60 -19.71
CA ALA A 473 -24.01 -3.09 -20.57
C ALA A 473 -24.59 -1.78 -20.01
N ASP A 474 -24.98 -0.86 -20.90
CA ASP A 474 -25.51 0.45 -20.47
C ASP A 474 -26.82 0.31 -19.68
N SER A 475 -27.64 -0.71 -19.98
CA SER A 475 -28.90 -0.99 -19.28
C SER A 475 -28.73 -1.31 -17.78
N LEU A 476 -27.53 -1.67 -17.33
CA LEU A 476 -27.26 -1.90 -15.89
C LEU A 476 -27.35 -0.58 -15.10
N PHE A 477 -27.07 0.54 -15.76
CA PHE A 477 -27.10 1.85 -15.13
C PHE A 477 -28.50 2.40 -14.94
N ASP A 478 -29.51 1.86 -15.63
CA ASP A 478 -30.91 2.24 -15.43
C ASP A 478 -31.49 1.64 -14.13
N GLY A 479 -30.81 0.64 -13.56
CA GLY A 479 -31.18 0.01 -12.29
C GLY A 479 -30.60 0.69 -11.05
N GLY A 480 -29.66 1.61 -11.22
CA GLY A 480 -28.84 2.12 -10.13
C GLY A 480 -27.38 2.42 -10.55
N TRP A 481 -26.59 2.81 -9.57
CA TRP A 481 -25.14 2.93 -9.69
C TRP A 481 -24.51 1.54 -9.81
N VAL A 482 -23.40 1.43 -10.53
CA VAL A 482 -22.75 0.14 -10.81
C VAL A 482 -21.32 0.16 -10.28
N MET A 483 -20.91 -0.87 -9.54
CA MET A 483 -19.50 -1.07 -9.16
C MET A 483 -18.74 -1.62 -10.37
N ASP A 484 -17.77 -0.87 -10.88
CA ASP A 484 -17.05 -1.22 -12.10
C ASP A 484 -15.59 -0.72 -12.07
N ILE A 485 -14.84 -1.00 -13.14
CA ILE A 485 -13.53 -0.40 -13.44
C ILE A 485 -13.60 0.31 -14.79
N GLY A 486 -12.88 1.41 -14.96
CA GLY A 486 -12.91 2.09 -16.24
C GLY A 486 -12.13 1.34 -17.32
N LYS A 487 -12.36 1.77 -18.55
CA LYS A 487 -11.91 1.09 -19.77
C LYS A 487 -10.40 0.82 -19.78
N MET A 488 -9.59 1.81 -19.43
CA MET A 488 -8.13 1.68 -19.45
C MET A 488 -7.63 0.66 -18.40
N GLU A 489 -8.22 0.68 -17.21
CA GLU A 489 -7.90 -0.29 -16.16
C GLU A 489 -8.30 -1.70 -16.61
N ARG A 490 -9.53 -1.87 -17.13
CA ARG A 490 -10.03 -3.13 -17.68
C ARG A 490 -9.13 -3.71 -18.76
N GLU A 491 -8.76 -2.92 -19.76
CA GLU A 491 -7.85 -3.34 -20.82
C GLU A 491 -6.47 -3.73 -20.28
N THR A 492 -5.97 -2.97 -19.30
CA THR A 492 -4.69 -3.26 -18.66
C THR A 492 -4.74 -4.57 -17.88
N LYS A 493 -5.77 -4.81 -17.08
CA LYS A 493 -5.95 -6.03 -16.30
C LYS A 493 -6.24 -7.24 -17.17
N GLY A 494 -7.03 -7.07 -18.23
CA GLY A 494 -7.22 -8.09 -19.27
C GLY A 494 -5.90 -8.47 -19.95
N LYS A 495 -5.00 -7.52 -20.20
CA LYS A 495 -3.64 -7.81 -20.69
C LYS A 495 -2.80 -8.53 -19.64
N VAL A 496 -2.82 -8.13 -18.37
CA VAL A 496 -2.09 -8.81 -17.29
C VAL A 496 -2.54 -10.27 -17.13
N ASN A 497 -3.85 -10.53 -17.18
CA ASN A 497 -4.42 -11.87 -17.06
C ASN A 497 -3.90 -12.82 -18.15
N LYS A 498 -3.66 -12.33 -19.37
CA LYS A 498 -3.08 -13.13 -20.47
C LYS A 498 -1.68 -13.66 -20.18
N TYR A 499 -0.95 -13.04 -19.26
CA TYR A 499 0.40 -13.45 -18.87
C TYR A 499 0.43 -14.21 -17.54
N GLY A 500 -0.70 -14.79 -17.09
CA GLY A 500 -0.75 -15.61 -15.89
C GLY A 500 -0.72 -14.81 -14.57
N GLY A 501 -1.26 -13.59 -14.57
CA GLY A 501 -1.37 -12.78 -13.34
C GLY A 501 -0.03 -12.22 -12.88
N LEU A 502 0.71 -11.57 -13.79
CA LEU A 502 1.99 -10.93 -13.46
C LEU A 502 1.79 -9.79 -12.45
N GLY A 503 2.52 -9.85 -11.34
CA GLY A 503 2.53 -8.79 -10.34
C GLY A 503 1.27 -8.78 -9.48
N TYR A 504 1.19 -7.80 -8.59
CA TYR A 504 0.03 -7.59 -7.74
C TYR A 504 -1.17 -7.13 -8.57
N ILE A 505 -2.35 -7.69 -8.31
CA ILE A 505 -3.60 -7.22 -8.92
C ILE A 505 -4.14 -6.08 -8.04
N ASP A 506 -3.48 -4.92 -8.09
CA ASP A 506 -4.13 -3.68 -7.67
C ASP A 506 -5.35 -3.44 -8.57
N MET A 507 -6.47 -2.93 -8.07
CA MET A 507 -7.59 -2.55 -8.95
C MET A 507 -8.21 -1.25 -8.48
N LYS A 508 -8.49 -0.38 -9.44
CA LYS A 508 -9.18 0.88 -9.21
C LYS A 508 -10.67 0.74 -9.51
N THR A 509 -11.36 -0.03 -8.67
CA THR A 509 -12.82 -0.14 -8.73
C THR A 509 -13.45 1.16 -8.23
N SER A 510 -14.67 1.45 -8.68
CA SER A 510 -15.41 2.65 -8.31
C SER A 510 -16.90 2.44 -8.54
N LEU A 511 -17.74 3.18 -7.83
CA LEU A 511 -19.16 3.28 -8.16
C LEU A 511 -19.33 4.24 -9.33
N TYR A 512 -19.92 3.81 -10.42
CA TYR A 512 -20.21 4.64 -11.59
C TYR A 512 -21.71 4.93 -11.68
N GLY A 513 -22.05 6.19 -11.99
CA GLY A 513 -23.42 6.65 -12.13
C GLY A 513 -23.60 7.57 -13.34
N ILE A 514 -24.76 7.48 -13.96
CA ILE A 514 -25.28 8.41 -14.98
C ILE A 514 -26.63 8.95 -14.50
N GLN A 515 -27.26 9.84 -15.26
CA GLN A 515 -28.54 10.44 -14.84
C GLN A 515 -29.63 9.39 -14.56
N SER A 516 -29.74 8.33 -15.38
CA SER A 516 -30.73 7.26 -15.18
C SER A 516 -30.42 6.33 -14.01
N SER A 517 -29.23 6.40 -13.40
CA SER A 517 -28.87 5.63 -12.20
C SER A 517 -29.60 6.07 -10.95
N GLY A 518 -30.29 7.22 -10.97
CA GLY A 518 -31.02 7.73 -9.82
C GLY A 518 -30.13 8.04 -8.63
N VAL A 519 -30.71 7.93 -7.43
CA VAL A 519 -30.07 8.35 -6.18
C VAL A 519 -29.27 7.20 -5.56
N LEU A 520 -27.97 7.40 -5.38
CA LEU A 520 -27.14 6.59 -4.49
C LEU A 520 -27.32 7.10 -3.07
N LYS A 521 -27.73 6.22 -2.15
CA LYS A 521 -27.84 6.55 -0.73
C LYS A 521 -26.75 5.86 0.06
N LEU A 522 -26.00 6.65 0.82
CA LEU A 522 -24.93 6.24 1.72
C LEU A 522 -25.31 6.57 3.17
N TRP A 523 -24.76 5.82 4.11
CA TRP A 523 -24.87 6.08 5.54
C TRP A 523 -23.48 6.04 6.18
N LEU A 524 -22.99 7.20 6.63
CA LEU A 524 -21.65 7.37 7.17
C LEU A 524 -21.68 7.19 8.70
N PRO A 525 -21.15 6.09 9.26
CA PRO A 525 -21.21 5.87 10.70
C PRO A 525 -20.32 6.83 11.49
N HIS A 526 -20.78 7.27 12.65
CA HIS A 526 -19.92 7.91 13.65
C HIS A 526 -19.21 6.84 14.48
N GLU A 527 -17.96 6.53 14.13
CA GLU A 527 -17.24 5.37 14.65
C GLU A 527 -16.70 5.55 16.09
N ASP A 528 -16.89 6.72 16.72
CA ASP A 528 -16.41 7.04 18.08
C ASP A 528 -17.41 6.77 19.23
N TYR A 529 -18.42 5.95 18.96
CA TYR A 529 -19.55 5.79 19.88
C TYR A 529 -19.17 5.27 21.29
N GLU A 530 -18.13 4.44 21.42
CA GLU A 530 -17.72 3.86 22.71
C GLU A 530 -17.23 4.93 23.72
N SER A 531 -16.67 6.04 23.24
CA SER A 531 -16.13 7.10 24.10
C SER A 531 -17.18 8.16 24.46
N THR A 532 -18.18 8.35 23.59
CA THR A 532 -19.20 9.38 23.74
C THR A 532 -20.51 8.75 24.19
N LYS A 533 -20.80 8.81 25.50
CA LYS A 533 -22.15 8.57 26.04
C LYS A 533 -23.09 9.69 25.57
N ILE A 534 -23.50 9.62 24.32
CA ILE A 534 -24.43 10.58 23.74
C ILE A 534 -25.78 10.37 24.43
N ASN A 535 -26.22 11.40 25.16
CA ASN A 535 -27.58 11.48 25.66
C ASN A 535 -28.53 11.74 24.47
N ALA A 536 -28.91 10.68 23.76
CA ALA A 536 -29.87 10.70 22.66
C ALA A 536 -31.32 11.02 23.12
N LYS A 537 -31.49 11.91 24.11
CA LYS A 537 -32.75 12.09 24.81
C LYS A 537 -33.79 12.92 24.04
N ASN A 538 -33.43 13.64 22.97
CA ASN A 538 -34.34 14.64 22.37
C ASN A 538 -34.56 14.54 20.84
N GLY A 539 -34.48 13.36 20.24
CA GLY A 539 -35.10 13.05 18.93
C GLY A 539 -34.54 13.74 17.66
N TYR A 540 -33.74 14.80 17.79
CA TYR A 540 -33.08 15.48 16.69
C TYR A 540 -31.69 15.95 17.15
N THR A 541 -30.65 15.43 16.49
CA THR A 541 -29.26 15.83 16.74
C THR A 541 -28.67 16.41 15.48
N VAL A 542 -28.07 17.59 15.61
CA VAL A 542 -27.51 18.35 14.49
C VAL A 542 -26.23 17.64 14.02
N ALA A 543 -26.10 17.40 12.72
CA ALA A 543 -24.98 16.64 12.16
C ALA A 543 -23.60 17.26 12.47
N THR A 544 -23.51 18.59 12.57
CA THR A 544 -22.26 19.31 12.85
C THR A 544 -21.68 19.03 14.25
N GLU A 545 -22.47 18.47 15.17
CA GLU A 545 -21.98 18.03 16.48
C GLU A 545 -21.19 16.72 16.42
N TYR A 546 -21.31 15.97 15.32
CA TYR A 546 -20.73 14.64 15.12
C TYR A 546 -19.72 14.61 13.97
N PHE A 547 -19.98 15.42 12.95
CA PHE A 547 -19.25 15.42 11.71
C PHE A 547 -18.81 16.83 11.36
N GLN A 548 -17.53 16.98 10.99
CA GLN A 548 -16.97 18.27 10.60
C GLN A 548 -16.91 18.45 9.09
N SER A 549 -16.56 17.40 8.34
CA SER A 549 -16.39 17.49 6.88
C SER A 549 -16.64 16.15 6.20
N THR A 550 -17.04 16.21 4.92
CA THR A 550 -17.13 15.04 4.04
C THR A 550 -16.38 15.28 2.73
N VAL A 551 -15.65 14.29 2.26
CA VAL A 551 -14.88 14.33 1.02
C VAL A 551 -15.25 13.14 0.16
N PHE A 552 -15.54 13.42 -1.11
CA PHE A 552 -15.84 12.42 -2.13
C PHE A 552 -14.78 12.50 -3.20
N CYS A 553 -14.22 11.35 -3.58
CA CYS A 553 -13.22 11.30 -4.63
C CYS A 553 -13.61 10.33 -5.73
N GLU A 554 -13.42 10.77 -6.97
CA GLU A 554 -13.58 9.95 -8.15
C GLU A 554 -12.37 9.05 -8.40
N VAL A 555 -12.56 8.02 -9.22
CA VAL A 555 -11.44 7.21 -9.68
C VAL A 555 -10.60 7.98 -10.67
N ASN A 556 -9.29 7.84 -10.55
CA ASN A 556 -8.36 8.67 -11.26
C ASN A 556 -8.04 8.08 -12.65
N GLU A 557 -8.86 8.45 -13.62
CA GLU A 557 -8.78 7.96 -14.98
C GLU A 557 -8.52 9.09 -15.97
N LYS A 558 -7.76 8.79 -17.03
CA LYS A 558 -7.62 9.73 -18.16
C LYS A 558 -8.94 9.76 -18.92
N ARG A 559 -9.60 10.91 -18.93
CA ARG A 559 -10.88 11.12 -19.59
C ARG A 559 -10.86 12.45 -20.35
N GLY A 560 -11.81 12.61 -21.27
CA GLY A 560 -11.92 13.79 -22.14
C GLY A 560 -12.65 14.96 -21.47
N SER A 561 -12.81 16.07 -22.17
CA SER A 561 -13.46 17.29 -21.66
C SER A 561 -14.97 17.18 -21.43
N LYS A 562 -15.60 16.08 -21.85
CA LYS A 562 -17.03 15.77 -21.64
C LYS A 562 -17.28 14.89 -20.42
N GLU A 563 -16.23 14.61 -19.66
CA GLU A 563 -16.35 13.80 -18.46
C GLU A 563 -17.22 14.47 -17.41
N CYS A 564 -17.80 13.66 -16.53
CA CYS A 564 -18.46 14.16 -15.34
C CYS A 564 -17.56 15.12 -14.56
N ASN A 565 -18.08 16.29 -14.31
CA ASN A 565 -17.54 17.28 -13.40
C ASN A 565 -18.32 17.19 -12.09
N MET A 566 -17.68 16.66 -11.04
CA MET A 566 -18.31 16.46 -9.73
C MET A 566 -18.90 17.74 -9.11
N LEU A 567 -18.44 18.93 -9.50
CA LEU A 567 -18.98 20.21 -9.00
C LEU A 567 -20.32 20.59 -9.66
N SER A 568 -20.50 20.26 -10.95
CA SER A 568 -21.65 20.71 -11.72
C SER A 568 -22.68 19.62 -11.97
N ASP A 569 -22.22 18.37 -12.07
CA ASP A 569 -22.99 17.24 -12.56
C ASP A 569 -23.50 16.33 -11.43
N LEU A 570 -23.00 16.50 -10.21
CA LEU A 570 -23.51 15.83 -9.02
C LEU A 570 -24.33 16.79 -8.16
N GLU A 571 -25.44 16.30 -7.62
CA GLU A 571 -26.21 16.93 -6.56
C GLU A 571 -26.11 16.09 -5.29
N PHE A 572 -25.99 16.78 -4.14
CA PHE A 572 -25.86 16.16 -2.83
C PHE A 572 -27.00 16.56 -1.91
N ARG A 573 -27.49 15.60 -1.12
CA ARG A 573 -28.36 15.84 0.04
C ARG A 573 -27.71 15.22 1.28
N ILE A 574 -27.43 16.02 2.30
CA ILE A 574 -26.77 15.56 3.54
C ILE A 574 -27.72 15.75 4.71
N GLY A 575 -27.98 14.68 5.47
CA GLY A 575 -28.85 14.70 6.64
C GLY A 575 -30.26 15.24 6.34
N GLY A 576 -30.76 15.01 5.13
CA GLY A 576 -32.06 15.50 4.65
C GLY A 576 -32.04 16.88 3.97
N THR A 577 -30.93 17.60 3.99
CA THR A 577 -30.79 18.96 3.42
C THR A 577 -30.06 18.96 2.09
N THR A 578 -30.63 19.59 1.06
CA THR A 578 -29.98 19.76 -0.25
C THR A 578 -28.81 20.72 -0.13
N ILE A 579 -27.65 20.35 -0.69
CA ILE A 579 -26.43 21.15 -0.66
C ILE A 579 -26.37 22.05 -1.89
N SER A 580 -26.26 23.36 -1.65
CA SER A 580 -26.02 24.33 -2.73
C SER A 580 -24.59 24.21 -3.27
N LYS A 581 -24.40 24.54 -4.56
CA LYS A 581 -23.12 24.33 -5.27
C LYS A 581 -21.95 25.13 -4.68
N ASP A 582 -22.21 26.24 -4.01
CA ASP A 582 -21.20 27.06 -3.30
C ASP A 582 -20.61 26.36 -2.06
N HIS A 583 -21.31 25.35 -1.54
CA HIS A 583 -20.86 24.48 -0.45
C HIS A 583 -20.16 23.20 -0.93
N VAL A 584 -19.97 23.05 -2.25
CA VAL A 584 -19.18 21.98 -2.85
C VAL A 584 -17.90 22.57 -3.44
N LYS A 585 -16.75 22.20 -2.88
CA LYS A 585 -15.45 22.82 -3.22
C LYS A 585 -14.47 21.77 -3.72
N GLN A 586 -13.76 22.08 -4.79
CA GLN A 586 -12.66 21.23 -5.27
C GLN A 586 -11.51 21.26 -4.26
N ILE A 587 -10.91 20.10 -3.99
CA ILE A 587 -9.67 20.00 -3.22
C ILE A 587 -8.49 20.08 -4.18
N HIS A 588 -7.67 21.13 -4.05
CA HIS A 588 -6.56 21.39 -4.96
C HIS A 588 -5.22 20.82 -4.46
N GLY A 589 -4.36 20.42 -5.39
CA GLY A 589 -2.94 20.15 -5.16
C GLY A 589 -2.62 18.75 -4.60
N VAL A 590 -3.03 18.46 -3.36
CA VAL A 590 -2.75 17.16 -2.72
C VAL A 590 -3.61 16.03 -3.29
N ALA A 591 -4.79 16.39 -3.81
CA ALA A 591 -5.75 15.49 -4.42
C ALA A 591 -5.65 15.50 -5.96
N SER A 592 -4.48 15.82 -6.53
CA SER A 592 -4.32 15.94 -7.97
C SER A 592 -3.69 14.68 -8.57
N TYR A 593 -4.28 14.17 -9.66
CA TYR A 593 -3.69 13.16 -10.53
C TYR A 593 -3.58 13.68 -11.96
N LEU A 594 -2.38 13.63 -12.55
CA LEU A 594 -2.13 14.15 -13.90
C LEU A 594 -2.65 15.59 -14.11
N LYS A 595 -2.53 16.43 -13.06
CA LYS A 595 -3.04 17.81 -12.99
C LYS A 595 -4.57 17.96 -12.93
N LYS A 596 -5.32 16.87 -12.78
CA LYS A 596 -6.75 16.90 -12.48
C LYS A 596 -6.95 16.69 -10.98
N ASP A 597 -7.71 17.56 -10.34
CA ASP A 597 -8.14 17.37 -8.96
C ASP A 597 -9.29 16.36 -8.93
N ILE A 598 -9.15 15.29 -8.15
CA ILE A 598 -10.06 14.14 -8.16
C ILE A 598 -10.96 14.06 -6.92
N CYS A 599 -10.95 15.07 -6.06
CA CYS A 599 -11.72 15.08 -4.82
C CYS A 599 -12.43 16.41 -4.59
N ILE A 600 -13.67 16.33 -4.11
CA ILE A 600 -14.47 17.47 -3.67
C ILE A 600 -14.77 17.37 -2.17
N HIS A 601 -14.72 18.51 -1.50
CA HIS A 601 -15.21 18.71 -0.15
C HIS A 601 -16.66 19.17 -0.21
N VAL A 602 -17.54 18.48 0.52
CA VAL A 602 -18.95 18.83 0.66
C VAL A 602 -19.19 19.24 2.11
N GLU A 603 -19.55 20.50 2.30
CA GLU A 603 -19.80 21.08 3.63
C GLU A 603 -21.08 20.50 4.24
N ILE A 604 -21.06 20.25 5.55
CA ILE A 604 -22.21 19.74 6.30
C ILE A 604 -23.05 20.94 6.75
N PRO A 605 -24.29 21.10 6.24
CA PRO A 605 -25.09 22.26 6.56
C PRO A 605 -25.58 22.17 8.01
N THR A 606 -25.75 23.32 8.66
CA THR A 606 -26.21 23.39 10.06
C THR A 606 -27.63 22.83 10.27
N SER A 607 -28.41 22.67 9.21
CA SER A 607 -29.73 22.03 9.24
C SER A 607 -29.69 20.51 9.00
N ALA A 608 -28.55 19.93 8.64
CA ALA A 608 -28.43 18.48 8.47
C ALA A 608 -28.62 17.78 9.82
N GLN A 609 -29.32 16.65 9.78
CA GLN A 609 -29.58 15.81 10.94
C GLN A 609 -28.78 14.52 10.85
N VAL A 610 -28.37 13.99 12.01
CA VAL A 610 -27.91 12.60 12.10
C VAL A 610 -29.10 11.65 12.02
N SER A 611 -28.88 10.46 11.48
CA SER A 611 -29.81 9.34 11.55
C SER A 611 -29.24 8.21 12.39
N PHE A 612 -30.12 7.34 12.89
CA PHE A 612 -29.73 6.25 13.78
C PHE A 612 -29.98 4.88 13.13
N ARG A 613 -28.98 4.00 13.21
CA ARG A 613 -29.10 2.57 12.85
C ARG A 613 -28.52 1.74 13.97
N ASP A 614 -29.29 0.80 14.49
CA ASP A 614 -28.90 -0.04 15.62
C ASP A 614 -28.40 0.81 16.82
N ALA A 615 -29.12 1.90 17.12
CA ALA A 615 -28.77 2.90 18.14
C ALA A 615 -27.43 3.64 17.93
N LYS A 616 -26.77 3.48 16.78
CA LYS A 616 -25.55 4.22 16.43
C LYS A 616 -25.88 5.43 15.55
N PRO A 617 -25.36 6.62 15.87
CA PRO A 617 -25.54 7.79 15.02
C PRO A 617 -24.70 7.66 13.74
N GLY A 618 -25.24 8.20 12.66
CA GLY A 618 -24.58 8.31 11.36
C GLY A 618 -25.16 9.45 10.53
N LEU A 619 -24.55 9.70 9.38
CA LEU A 619 -24.96 10.74 8.46
C LEU A 619 -25.50 10.09 7.18
N ASP A 620 -26.78 10.31 6.87
CA ASP A 620 -27.32 9.96 5.56
C ASP A 620 -26.79 10.94 4.51
N VAL A 621 -26.24 10.40 3.42
CA VAL A 621 -25.81 11.16 2.26
C VAL A 621 -26.48 10.57 1.03
N GLU A 622 -27.15 11.41 0.24
CA GLU A 622 -27.73 11.05 -1.03
C GLU A 622 -27.01 11.81 -2.15
N MET A 623 -26.72 11.11 -3.24
CA MET A 623 -26.04 11.67 -4.41
C MET A 623 -26.74 11.22 -5.69
N SER A 624 -26.94 12.16 -6.62
CA SER A 624 -27.49 11.87 -7.95
C SER A 624 -26.74 12.61 -9.04
N VAL A 625 -26.69 12.03 -10.23
CA VAL A 625 -26.17 12.68 -11.43
C VAL A 625 -27.30 13.51 -12.06
N VAL A 626 -27.12 14.82 -12.16
CA VAL A 626 -28.17 15.73 -12.66
C VAL A 626 -28.04 16.08 -14.14
N ASN A 627 -26.84 15.99 -14.70
CA ASN A 627 -26.58 16.35 -16.09
C ASN A 627 -26.87 15.16 -17.04
N SER A 628 -27.83 15.34 -17.95
CA SER A 628 -28.23 14.32 -18.93
C SER A 628 -27.16 14.00 -19.97
N GLU A 629 -26.14 14.86 -20.15
CA GLU A 629 -25.03 14.61 -21.07
C GLU A 629 -24.00 13.61 -20.51
N VAL A 630 -24.01 13.40 -19.18
CA VAL A 630 -23.15 12.42 -18.51
C VAL A 630 -23.63 11.02 -18.84
N SER A 631 -22.87 10.35 -19.70
CA SER A 631 -23.10 8.97 -20.12
C SER A 631 -21.85 8.13 -19.87
N ARG A 632 -21.96 6.80 -19.99
CA ARG A 632 -20.79 5.92 -19.88
C ARG A 632 -19.74 6.22 -20.95
N GLU A 633 -20.17 6.53 -22.17
CA GLU A 633 -19.28 6.88 -23.28
C GLU A 633 -18.57 8.22 -23.06
N ASN A 634 -19.28 9.22 -22.54
CA ASN A 634 -18.74 10.56 -22.28
C ASN A 634 -17.93 10.61 -20.97
N GLY A 635 -18.10 9.64 -20.08
CA GLY A 635 -17.40 9.52 -18.80
C GLY A 635 -18.36 9.68 -17.63
N ALA A 636 -18.96 8.57 -17.20
CA ALA A 636 -19.87 8.51 -16.07
C ALA A 636 -19.24 9.09 -14.80
N CYS A 637 -20.04 9.75 -13.95
CA CYS A 637 -19.58 10.16 -12.63
C CYS A 637 -19.14 8.94 -11.85
N SER A 638 -18.13 9.11 -11.00
CA SER A 638 -17.63 7.96 -10.25
C SER A 638 -17.21 8.33 -8.84
N ILE A 639 -17.44 7.44 -7.87
CA ILE A 639 -17.02 7.58 -6.49
C ILE A 639 -16.21 6.35 -6.07
N SER A 640 -14.94 6.59 -5.75
CA SER A 640 -14.00 5.56 -5.32
C SER A 640 -13.66 5.65 -3.83
N HIS A 641 -13.73 6.85 -3.25
CA HIS A 641 -13.46 7.09 -1.84
C HIS A 641 -14.51 8.00 -1.25
N VAL A 642 -14.90 7.69 -0.01
CA VAL A 642 -15.70 8.54 0.85
C VAL A 642 -14.96 8.67 2.17
N ILE A 643 -14.57 9.89 2.50
CA ILE A 643 -13.82 10.23 3.71
C ILE A 643 -14.67 11.20 4.53
N TRP A 644 -14.76 10.99 5.84
CA TRP A 644 -15.45 11.94 6.72
C TRP A 644 -14.70 12.15 8.02
N GLN A 645 -14.71 13.39 8.46
CA GLN A 645 -14.07 13.85 9.67
C GLN A 645 -15.09 13.91 10.80
N HIS A 646 -14.75 13.33 11.95
CA HIS A 646 -15.56 13.42 13.17
C HIS A 646 -15.20 14.70 13.94
N THR A 647 -16.17 15.25 14.68
CA THR A 647 -16.02 16.48 15.48
C THR A 647 -15.19 16.27 16.74
#